data_AF-A0A3M0Y2L3-F1
#
_entry.id   AF-A0A3M0Y2L3-F1
#
_cell.length_a   1.000
_cell.length_b   1.000
_cell.length_c   1.000
_cell.angle_alpha   90.00
_cell.angle_beta   90.00
_cell.angle_gamma   90.00
#
_symmetry.space_group_name_H-M   'P 1'
#
loop_
_entity.id
_entity.type
_entity.pdbx_description
1 polymer ?
#
loop_
_entity_poly.entity_id
_entity_poly.type
_entity_poly.pdbx_seq_one_letter_code
_entity_poly.pdbx_strand_id
1 'polypeptide(L)'
;LVLAQELVPGIGAHDLTLNYPGLRLPEPLALEIARQYAEMLTILHAAGLTCADRKLADLRWEQRYRIRAGSREDLLRFQNESPGRLMVLDWNVTAEKTDEAVKYDLFRFGILWHRILLGEEPRFLRGGEWRLKEPLPRHKLWGTLSHPTRQILAKLLHFSPEQRYSQAVWLLDDLENAIALWKMPAETLWRRAEEGEISPAEAFAAADVMRVRVETWGEEPPPNLEKIQRQRRREIIATPSDSLREALSLRRWRAAKQETETLKEKYAYHPAMWLHLDRLAPTFEAADHTSADYQTVNAFVERSEVIFAYDQPDEAEAQTTSLGEDFVNRLHGKATVETSGWKKVYTRLWREAAYRLALYFARQKRDEGHYAEAGRLFQAVLKRRQELGEAVCERLDMLYSDPTPEAEEIKGILSGAENLLETVRTSLGRLGGDDSLEAWRQTLWQIQSARHERPTEPVLDILRSLLETEEAWRQSQKRRNPSPPQQQISLLKQLYGKLKKLQDHLPEKEQKTLETVRDFQKYLDNRRKDLRNRIVEIPLPDSLPVWEAYRQAFPDDTMMRDELNKKLSELQEELRQSLPDGKPTTPLALQERVEVLRRLHPQAETGIRLAELIEQPWPEALMPETIEKEVDEYAERWRQVAYCLERY
;
A
#
# COMPACT_ATOMS: atom_id res chain seq x y z
N LEU A 1 23.02 44.22 -20.17
CA LEU A 1 24.07 44.21 -19.11
C LEU A 1 24.74 42.85 -19.17
N VAL A 2 26.07 42.77 -19.30
CA VAL A 2 26.81 41.49 -19.17
C VAL A 2 27.49 41.52 -17.82
N LEU A 3 27.11 40.62 -16.92
CA LEU A 3 27.75 40.44 -15.61
C LEU A 3 28.86 39.40 -15.77
N ALA A 4 30.12 39.85 -15.72
CA ALA A 4 31.27 38.95 -15.62
C ALA A 4 31.49 38.63 -14.13
N GLN A 5 31.36 37.35 -13.76
CA GLN A 5 31.63 36.85 -12.42
C GLN A 5 32.96 36.09 -12.41
N GLU A 6 33.59 35.99 -11.24
CA GLU A 6 34.75 35.13 -11.03
C GLU A 6 34.40 33.68 -11.40
N LEU A 7 35.33 32.98 -12.05
CA LEU A 7 35.18 31.54 -12.27
C LEU A 7 35.30 30.81 -10.93
N VAL A 8 34.17 30.38 -10.39
CA VAL A 8 34.12 29.73 -9.08
C VAL A 8 34.53 28.25 -9.18
N PRO A 9 35.62 27.83 -8.50
CA PRO A 9 36.08 26.44 -8.51
C PRO A 9 35.17 25.51 -7.68
N GLY A 10 35.42 24.20 -7.75
CA GLY A 10 34.76 23.19 -6.92
C GLY A 10 33.58 22.48 -7.58
N ILE A 11 32.99 21.52 -6.87
CA ILE A 11 31.89 20.66 -7.35
C ILE A 11 30.56 21.24 -6.86
N GLY A 12 29.49 21.22 -7.66
CA GLY A 12 28.17 21.65 -7.19
C GLY A 12 27.70 20.79 -6.01
N ALA A 13 27.02 21.37 -5.01
CA ALA A 13 26.59 20.61 -3.83
C ALA A 13 25.64 19.45 -4.20
N HIS A 14 24.86 19.61 -5.27
CA HIS A 14 24.08 18.52 -5.86
C HIS A 14 24.95 17.37 -6.37
N ASP A 15 26.00 17.68 -7.14
CA ASP A 15 26.91 16.66 -7.68
C ASP A 15 27.78 16.05 -6.57
N LEU A 16 28.09 16.83 -5.53
CA LEU A 16 28.84 16.37 -4.37
C LEU A 16 28.09 15.23 -3.65
N THR A 17 26.77 15.29 -3.52
CA THR A 17 26.01 14.21 -2.87
C THR A 17 26.01 12.91 -3.69
N LEU A 18 26.17 12.98 -5.02
CA LEU A 18 26.33 11.79 -5.88
C LEU A 18 27.58 10.98 -5.54
N ASN A 19 28.58 11.59 -4.91
CA ASN A 19 29.81 10.92 -4.49
C ASN A 19 29.67 10.09 -3.20
N TYR A 20 28.48 10.04 -2.61
CA TYR A 20 28.24 9.41 -1.30
C TYR A 20 27.03 8.45 -1.31
N PRO A 21 27.09 7.34 -0.55
CA PRO A 21 25.99 6.39 -0.47
C PRO A 21 24.68 7.04 0.01
N GLY A 22 23.57 6.71 -0.66
CA GLY A 22 22.25 7.23 -0.31
C GLY A 22 22.04 8.71 -0.68
N LEU A 23 22.89 9.27 -1.55
CA LEU A 23 22.78 10.66 -2.03
C LEU A 23 22.81 11.71 -0.90
N ARG A 24 23.56 11.42 0.17
CA ARG A 24 23.70 12.29 1.35
C ARG A 24 25.16 12.51 1.71
N LEU A 25 25.49 13.63 2.34
CA LEU A 25 26.84 13.90 2.83
C LEU A 25 27.06 13.28 4.23
N PRO A 26 28.30 12.85 4.55
CA PRO A 26 28.65 12.54 5.93
C PRO A 26 28.42 13.75 6.84
N GLU A 27 27.94 13.50 8.07
CA GLU A 27 27.50 14.55 8.98
C GLU A 27 28.55 15.66 9.23
N PRO A 28 29.85 15.38 9.47
CA PRO A 28 30.86 16.42 9.65
C PRO A 28 31.00 17.36 8.43
N LEU A 29 30.92 16.80 7.21
CA LEU A 29 30.97 17.58 5.98
C LEU A 29 29.71 18.43 5.82
N ALA A 30 28.54 17.86 6.10
CA ALA A 30 27.25 18.56 6.06
C ALA A 30 27.18 19.71 7.08
N LEU A 31 27.74 19.52 8.27
CA LEU A 31 27.85 20.54 9.31
C LEU A 31 28.76 21.69 8.87
N GLU A 32 29.93 21.40 8.30
CA GLU A 32 30.85 22.46 7.84
C GLU A 32 30.25 23.29 6.69
N ILE A 33 29.56 22.64 5.74
CA ILE A 33 28.81 23.34 4.68
C ILE A 33 27.71 24.22 5.30
N ALA A 34 26.94 23.68 6.26
CA ALA A 34 25.90 24.40 6.96
C ALA A 34 26.43 25.63 7.71
N ARG A 35 27.56 25.49 8.43
CA ARG A 35 28.20 26.58 9.16
C ARG A 35 28.59 27.72 8.21
N GLN A 36 29.28 27.41 7.11
CA GLN A 36 29.67 28.44 6.12
C GLN A 36 28.47 29.10 5.45
N TYR A 37 27.37 28.36 5.24
CA TYR A 37 26.13 28.92 4.71
C TYR A 37 25.42 29.83 5.75
N ALA A 38 25.37 29.43 7.01
CA ALA A 38 24.78 30.23 8.10
C ALA A 38 25.61 31.50 8.37
N GLU A 39 26.94 31.42 8.25
CA GLU A 39 27.85 32.57 8.28
C GLU A 39 27.53 33.56 7.15
N MET A 40 27.35 33.05 5.93
CA MET A 40 26.90 33.86 4.78
C MET A 40 25.54 34.50 5.03
N LEU A 41 24.53 33.76 5.52
CA LEU A 41 23.22 34.32 5.85
C LEU A 41 23.32 35.41 6.92
N THR A 42 24.17 35.23 7.93
CA THR A 42 24.41 36.22 8.98
C THR A 42 24.95 37.53 8.38
N ILE A 43 25.92 37.45 7.48
CA ILE A 43 26.47 38.61 6.77
C ILE A 43 25.40 39.27 5.88
N LEU A 44 24.64 38.47 5.13
CA LEU A 44 23.61 38.95 4.22
C LEU A 44 22.47 39.67 4.96
N HIS A 45 21.98 39.07 6.05
CA HIS A 45 20.93 39.64 6.90
C HIS A 45 21.41 40.88 7.65
N ALA A 46 22.70 40.98 8.00
CA ALA A 46 23.27 42.19 8.56
C ALA A 46 23.36 43.33 7.52
N ALA A 47 23.57 42.98 6.25
CA ALA A 47 23.55 43.94 5.13
C ALA A 47 22.14 44.38 4.71
N GLY A 48 21.08 43.91 5.40
CA GLY A 48 19.69 44.28 5.07
C GLY A 48 19.11 43.53 3.87
N LEU A 49 19.66 42.36 3.54
CA LEU A 49 19.24 41.52 2.41
C LEU A 49 18.81 40.12 2.85
N THR A 50 18.07 39.40 2.00
CA THR A 50 17.65 37.99 2.14
C THR A 50 17.80 37.23 0.82
N CYS A 51 17.77 35.89 0.81
CA CYS A 51 17.94 35.08 -0.41
C CYS A 51 17.17 33.74 -0.37
N ALA A 52 15.84 33.80 -0.43
CA ALA A 52 15.02 32.61 -0.16
C ALA A 52 14.96 31.56 -1.27
N ASP A 53 15.26 31.95 -2.52
CA ASP A 53 15.17 31.06 -3.69
C ASP A 53 16.45 30.25 -3.95
N ARG A 54 17.21 29.99 -2.88
CA ARG A 54 18.45 29.21 -2.96
C ARG A 54 18.14 27.73 -3.19
N LYS A 55 18.91 27.10 -4.08
CA LYS A 55 18.89 25.67 -4.39
C LYS A 55 20.30 25.07 -4.32
N LEU A 56 20.40 23.74 -4.27
CA LEU A 56 21.71 23.05 -4.21
C LEU A 56 22.62 23.36 -5.41
N ALA A 57 22.04 23.74 -6.56
CA ALA A 57 22.81 24.14 -7.74
C ALA A 57 23.54 25.48 -7.57
N ASP A 58 23.12 26.31 -6.61
CA ASP A 58 23.74 27.62 -6.33
C ASP A 58 24.91 27.50 -5.35
N LEU A 59 25.21 26.29 -4.88
CA LEU A 59 26.24 26.00 -3.91
C LEU A 59 27.36 25.21 -4.58
N ARG A 60 28.60 25.69 -4.48
CA ARG A 60 29.79 24.95 -4.91
C ARG A 60 30.70 24.68 -3.73
N TRP A 61 31.26 23.49 -3.70
CA TRP A 61 32.20 23.03 -2.69
C TRP A 61 33.59 22.89 -3.29
N GLU A 62 34.49 23.77 -2.89
CA GLU A 62 35.91 23.66 -3.16
C GLU A 62 36.53 22.69 -2.14
N GLN A 63 36.71 21.46 -2.58
CA GLN A 63 37.14 20.37 -1.73
C GLN A 63 38.66 20.41 -1.48
N ARG A 64 39.07 20.45 -0.20
CA ARG A 64 40.48 20.27 0.20
C ARG A 64 40.86 18.81 0.35
N TYR A 65 39.97 18.02 0.93
CA TYR A 65 40.09 16.56 1.00
C TYR A 65 38.72 15.89 1.10
N ARG A 66 38.68 14.58 0.87
CA ARG A 66 37.45 13.78 0.97
C ARG A 66 37.30 13.22 2.37
N ILE A 67 36.09 13.33 2.91
CA ILE A 67 35.71 12.69 4.16
C ILE A 67 34.86 11.48 3.81
N ARG A 68 35.25 10.27 4.22
CA ARG A 68 34.47 9.04 4.01
C ARG A 68 33.93 8.54 5.34
N ALA A 69 32.62 8.27 5.40
CA ALA A 69 32.05 7.51 6.52
C ALA A 69 32.77 6.15 6.64
N GLY A 70 33.01 5.70 7.87
CA GLY A 70 33.80 4.51 8.19
C GLY A 70 35.33 4.72 8.22
N SER A 71 35.83 5.93 7.94
CA SER A 71 37.26 6.24 7.99
C SER A 71 37.62 7.03 9.25
N ARG A 72 38.23 6.36 10.24
CA ARG A 72 38.75 7.00 11.45
C ARG A 72 39.82 8.06 11.13
N GLU A 73 40.65 7.81 10.12
CA GLU A 73 41.67 8.76 9.65
C GLU A 73 41.04 10.06 9.13
N ASP A 74 39.95 9.97 8.36
CA ASP A 74 39.25 11.16 7.85
C ASP A 74 38.58 11.96 8.98
N LEU A 75 38.06 11.27 10.01
CA LEU A 75 37.51 11.91 11.21
C LEU A 75 38.61 12.66 11.98
N LEU A 76 39.76 12.02 12.23
CA LEU A 76 40.91 12.67 12.87
C LEU A 76 41.39 13.87 12.06
N ARG A 77 41.38 13.77 10.73
CA ARG A 77 41.72 14.89 9.85
C ARG A 77 40.72 16.04 9.99
N PHE A 78 39.42 15.76 10.01
CA PHE A 78 38.37 16.75 10.26
C PHE A 78 38.47 17.46 11.62
N GLN A 79 38.95 16.76 12.66
CA GLN A 79 39.18 17.38 13.97
C GLN A 79 40.25 18.49 13.90
N ASN A 80 41.21 18.38 12.98
CA ASN A 80 42.35 19.28 12.87
C ASN A 80 42.21 20.34 11.77
N GLU A 81 41.54 20.03 10.66
CA GLU A 81 41.41 20.94 9.52
C GLU A 81 40.01 20.95 8.89
N SER A 82 39.70 22.00 8.13
CA SER A 82 38.43 22.12 7.41
C SER A 82 38.47 21.34 6.08
N PRO A 83 37.44 20.54 5.75
CA PRO A 83 37.38 19.73 4.53
C PRO A 83 37.28 20.49 3.22
N GLY A 84 36.99 21.79 3.27
CA GLY A 84 36.81 22.60 2.08
C GLY A 84 36.14 23.94 2.35
N ARG A 85 35.76 24.60 1.26
CA ARG A 85 35.14 25.93 1.28
C ARG A 85 33.86 25.93 0.45
N LEU A 86 32.83 26.54 1.01
CA LEU A 86 31.57 26.80 0.33
C LEU A 86 31.66 28.11 -0.46
N MET A 87 31.21 28.07 -1.70
CA MET A 87 31.04 29.22 -2.57
C MET A 87 29.56 29.29 -2.96
N VAL A 88 28.94 30.46 -2.77
CA VAL A 88 27.52 30.71 -3.04
C VAL A 88 27.39 31.57 -4.30
N LEU A 89 26.59 31.11 -5.25
CA LEU A 89 26.40 31.70 -6.57
C LEU A 89 25.04 32.39 -6.70
N ASP A 90 24.73 32.88 -7.90
CA ASP A 90 23.41 33.35 -8.32
C ASP A 90 22.81 34.42 -7.39
N TRP A 91 23.49 35.55 -7.22
CA TRP A 91 23.05 36.64 -6.32
C TRP A 91 21.90 37.51 -6.85
N ASN A 92 21.32 37.17 -8.01
CA ASN A 92 20.14 37.83 -8.57
C ASN A 92 18.85 37.56 -7.78
N VAL A 93 18.84 36.57 -6.89
CA VAL A 93 17.68 36.18 -6.05
C VAL A 93 17.61 36.94 -4.72
N THR A 94 18.47 37.93 -4.48
CA THR A 94 18.46 38.69 -3.23
C THR A 94 17.29 39.67 -3.18
N ALA A 95 16.67 39.81 -2.01
CA ALA A 95 15.59 40.77 -1.76
C ALA A 95 15.88 41.61 -0.50
N GLU A 96 15.14 42.71 -0.33
CA GLU A 96 15.18 43.53 0.88
C GLU A 96 14.76 42.69 2.11
N LYS A 97 15.40 42.94 3.25
CA LYS A 97 15.16 42.20 4.48
C LYS A 97 13.86 42.61 5.16
N THR A 98 13.04 41.62 5.46
CA THR A 98 11.98 41.67 6.47
C THR A 98 12.15 40.52 7.46
N ASP A 99 11.51 40.60 8.63
CA ASP A 99 11.57 39.52 9.64
C ASP A 99 10.98 38.21 9.09
N GLU A 100 9.91 38.30 8.29
CA GLU A 100 9.31 37.15 7.60
C GLU A 100 10.26 36.55 6.57
N ALA A 101 10.95 37.38 5.79
CA ALA A 101 11.90 36.92 4.78
C ALA A 101 13.11 36.23 5.42
N VAL A 102 13.60 36.72 6.56
CA VAL A 102 14.67 36.05 7.34
C VAL A 102 14.22 34.67 7.83
N LYS A 103 13.03 34.57 8.42
CA LYS A 103 12.46 33.28 8.85
C LYS A 103 12.29 32.32 7.67
N TYR A 104 11.91 32.85 6.50
CA TYR A 104 11.76 32.07 5.29
C TYR A 104 13.10 31.57 4.74
N ASP A 105 14.16 32.40 4.72
CA ASP A 105 15.53 31.98 4.37
C ASP A 105 15.99 30.81 5.23
N LEU A 106 15.79 30.91 6.55
CA LEU A 106 16.20 29.88 7.51
C LEU A 106 15.40 28.59 7.32
N PHE A 107 14.09 28.70 7.07
CA PHE A 107 13.26 27.53 6.76
C PHE A 107 13.69 26.86 5.45
N ARG A 108 13.96 27.64 4.40
CA ARG A 108 14.46 27.13 3.09
C ARG A 108 15.83 26.47 3.24
N PHE A 109 16.70 27.04 4.05
CA PHE A 109 17.95 26.40 4.43
C PHE A 109 17.71 25.04 5.12
N GLY A 110 16.74 24.95 6.03
CA GLY A 110 16.33 23.69 6.65
C GLY A 110 15.93 22.61 5.64
N ILE A 111 15.20 22.97 4.58
CA ILE A 111 14.81 22.04 3.50
C ILE A 111 16.04 21.56 2.73
N LEU A 112 16.95 22.48 2.35
CA LEU A 112 18.19 22.13 1.66
C LEU A 112 19.07 21.23 2.51
N TRP A 113 19.21 21.55 3.80
CA TRP A 113 20.07 20.82 4.71
C TRP A 113 19.51 19.44 5.07
N HIS A 114 18.19 19.30 5.19
CA HIS A 114 17.51 18.00 5.27
C HIS A 114 17.93 17.11 4.10
N ARG A 115 17.84 17.63 2.86
CA ARG A 115 18.24 16.89 1.66
C ARG A 115 19.71 16.49 1.69
N ILE A 116 20.60 17.38 2.14
CA ILE A 116 22.03 17.10 2.27
C ILE A 116 22.30 15.97 3.30
N LEU A 117 21.61 15.97 4.44
CA LEU A 117 21.83 15.03 5.53
C LEU A 117 21.14 13.67 5.32
N LEU A 118 19.95 13.69 4.71
CA LEU A 118 19.04 12.54 4.68
C LEU A 118 18.83 11.99 3.26
N GLY A 119 19.30 12.69 2.23
CA GLY A 119 19.31 12.23 0.83
C GLY A 119 18.03 12.52 0.05
N GLU A 120 17.00 13.03 0.72
CA GLU A 120 15.71 13.37 0.12
C GLU A 120 15.15 14.68 0.65
N GLU A 121 14.30 15.34 -0.15
CA GLU A 121 13.59 16.54 0.31
C GLU A 121 12.46 16.17 1.28
N PRO A 122 12.26 16.96 2.35
CA PRO A 122 11.14 16.74 3.25
C PRO A 122 9.82 16.91 2.49
N ARG A 123 8.87 16.01 2.73
CA ARG A 123 7.53 16.09 2.15
C ARG A 123 6.61 16.84 3.09
N PHE A 124 5.77 17.72 2.55
CA PHE A 124 4.79 18.50 3.30
C PHE A 124 3.35 18.06 2.97
N LEU A 125 2.41 18.34 3.88
CA LEU A 125 0.98 18.14 3.63
C LEU A 125 0.50 19.09 2.51
N ARG A 126 -0.46 18.63 1.70
CA ARG A 126 -1.05 19.45 0.63
C ARG A 126 -1.94 20.54 1.24
N GLY A 127 -1.97 21.74 0.65
CA GLY A 127 -2.89 22.82 1.04
C GLY A 127 -2.24 24.08 1.64
N GLY A 128 -0.92 24.27 1.49
CA GLY A 128 -0.23 25.46 2.01
C GLY A 128 0.22 25.35 3.46
N GLU A 129 -0.02 24.21 4.11
CA GLU A 129 0.50 23.91 5.44
C GLU A 129 1.98 23.52 5.35
N TRP A 130 2.86 24.28 6.02
CA TRP A 130 4.30 23.97 6.17
C TRP A 130 4.56 22.81 7.15
N ARG A 131 3.62 21.88 7.25
CA ARG A 131 3.66 20.72 8.14
C ARG A 131 4.21 19.51 7.39
N LEU A 132 5.21 18.85 7.97
CA LEU A 132 5.80 17.65 7.39
C LEU A 132 4.76 16.53 7.29
N LYS A 133 4.71 15.86 6.14
CA LYS A 133 3.91 14.64 5.92
C LYS A 133 4.42 13.51 6.81
N GLU A 134 5.73 13.41 6.97
CA GLU A 134 6.40 12.44 7.83
C GLU A 134 7.29 13.21 8.83
N PRO A 135 7.10 13.05 10.15
CA PRO A 135 7.97 13.62 11.16
C PRO A 135 9.42 13.20 10.95
N LEU A 136 10.33 14.14 11.20
CA LEU A 136 11.77 13.91 11.09
C LEU A 136 12.25 12.64 11.83
N PRO A 137 11.77 12.33 13.07
CA PRO A 137 12.22 11.13 13.77
C PRO A 137 11.94 9.80 13.08
N ARG A 138 11.01 9.78 12.13
CA ARG A 138 10.62 8.57 11.38
C ARG A 138 11.45 8.34 10.14
N HIS A 139 12.19 9.34 9.68
CA HIS A 139 13.09 9.15 8.57
C HIS A 139 14.12 8.06 8.94
N LYS A 140 14.28 7.05 8.07
CA LYS A 140 15.11 5.85 8.36
C LYS A 140 16.55 6.16 8.75
N LEU A 141 17.08 7.31 8.34
CA LEU A 141 18.44 7.76 8.64
C LEU A 141 18.51 8.77 9.81
N TRP A 142 17.38 9.14 10.42
CA TRP A 142 17.34 10.11 11.51
C TRP A 142 18.22 9.71 12.69
N GLY A 143 18.15 8.44 13.11
CA GLY A 143 18.97 7.91 14.21
C GLY A 143 20.48 7.91 13.92
N THR A 144 20.89 8.04 12.66
CA THR A 144 22.31 8.14 12.28
C THR A 144 22.90 9.53 12.49
N LEU A 145 22.06 10.54 12.73
CA LEU A 145 22.48 11.91 13.01
C LEU A 145 22.74 12.10 14.51
N SER A 146 23.78 12.86 14.85
CA SER A 146 24.01 13.26 16.24
C SER A 146 22.89 14.14 16.78
N HIS A 147 22.72 14.14 18.10
CA HIS A 147 21.68 14.87 18.78
C HIS A 147 21.70 16.38 18.49
N PRO A 148 22.86 17.08 18.52
CA PRO A 148 22.93 18.49 18.12
C PRO A 148 22.38 18.73 16.71
N THR A 149 22.80 17.93 15.72
CA THR A 149 22.32 18.04 14.33
C THR A 149 20.83 17.82 14.22
N ARG A 150 20.30 16.82 14.95
CA ARG A 150 18.85 16.55 15.03
C ARG A 150 18.08 17.74 15.61
N GLN A 151 18.59 18.37 16.66
CA GLN A 151 17.95 19.54 17.28
C GLN A 151 17.90 20.73 16.32
N ILE A 152 19.02 21.05 15.66
CA ILE A 152 19.10 22.16 14.69
C ILE A 152 18.11 21.92 13.55
N LEU A 153 18.10 20.72 12.97
CA LEU A 153 17.21 20.40 11.85
C LEU A 153 15.73 20.41 12.27
N ALA A 154 15.41 19.92 13.47
CA ALA A 154 14.06 19.97 14.03
C ALA A 154 13.58 21.40 14.28
N LYS A 155 14.46 22.30 14.71
CA LYS A 155 14.14 23.72 14.93
C LYS A 155 13.97 24.47 13.61
N LEU A 156 14.81 24.22 12.60
CA LEU A 156 14.66 24.81 11.26
C LEU A 156 13.33 24.44 10.59
N LEU A 157 12.93 23.17 10.70
CA LEU A 157 11.74 22.61 10.05
C LEU A 157 10.53 22.50 10.97
N HIS A 158 10.52 23.25 12.08
CA HIS A 158 9.39 23.26 13.00
C HIS A 158 8.12 23.76 12.28
N PHE A 159 6.97 23.14 12.53
CA PHE A 159 5.72 23.52 11.84
C PHE A 159 5.27 24.94 12.21
N SER A 160 5.32 25.31 13.50
CA SER A 160 5.08 26.69 13.99
C SER A 160 6.24 27.63 13.63
N PRO A 161 6.00 28.72 12.86
CA PRO A 161 7.04 29.69 12.48
C PRO A 161 7.75 30.37 13.66
N GLU A 162 7.07 30.55 14.79
CA GLU A 162 7.56 31.23 15.99
C GLU A 162 8.60 30.41 16.75
N GLN A 163 8.61 29.08 16.52
CA GLN A 163 9.54 28.14 17.13
C GLN A 163 10.79 27.91 16.26
N ARG A 164 10.83 28.47 15.05
CA ARG A 164 11.99 28.41 14.16
C ARG A 164 13.04 29.43 14.60
N TYR A 165 14.25 29.31 14.06
CA TYR A 165 15.23 30.38 14.15
C TYR A 165 14.66 31.66 13.53
N SER A 166 14.70 32.77 14.26
CA SER A 166 14.36 34.10 13.72
C SER A 166 15.58 34.91 13.30
N GLN A 167 16.79 34.42 13.59
CA GLN A 167 18.05 35.07 13.22
C GLN A 167 19.09 34.01 12.81
N ALA A 168 19.86 34.30 11.76
CA ALA A 168 20.91 33.42 11.27
C ALA A 168 22.07 33.23 12.26
N VAL A 169 22.36 34.24 13.09
CA VAL A 169 23.43 34.15 14.10
C VAL A 169 23.17 33.03 15.12
N TRP A 170 21.92 32.83 15.56
CA TRP A 170 21.59 31.76 16.49
C TRP A 170 21.71 30.37 15.86
N LEU A 171 21.44 30.26 14.56
CA LEU A 171 21.69 29.02 13.82
C LEU A 171 23.20 28.76 13.72
N LEU A 172 24.00 29.80 13.44
CA LEU A 172 25.45 29.69 13.39
C LEU A 172 26.03 29.24 14.73
N ASP A 173 25.59 29.82 15.85
CA ASP A 173 26.02 29.43 17.20
C ASP A 173 25.76 27.94 17.46
N ASP A 174 24.55 27.45 17.15
CA ASP A 174 24.20 26.04 17.34
C ASP A 174 25.04 25.10 16.43
N LEU A 175 25.33 25.51 15.19
CA LEU A 175 26.19 24.77 14.26
C LEU A 175 27.65 24.73 14.71
N GLU A 176 28.18 25.84 15.23
CA GLU A 176 29.54 25.91 15.77
C GLU A 176 29.69 25.03 17.01
N ASN A 177 28.68 25.02 17.89
CA ASN A 177 28.63 24.12 19.04
C ASN A 177 28.60 22.64 18.62
N ALA A 178 27.81 22.28 17.61
CA ALA A 178 27.77 20.93 17.07
C ALA A 178 29.13 20.52 16.45
N ILE A 179 29.76 21.41 15.68
CA ILE A 179 31.09 21.18 15.09
C ILE A 179 32.16 21.07 16.17
N ALA A 180 32.10 21.87 17.24
CA ALA A 180 33.04 21.81 18.34
C ALA A 180 33.04 20.42 18.99
N LEU A 181 31.86 19.85 19.26
CA LEU A 181 31.74 18.46 19.73
C LEU A 181 32.33 17.47 18.72
N TRP A 182 32.03 17.63 17.43
CA TRP A 182 32.61 16.78 16.38
C TRP A 182 34.12 16.95 16.18
N LYS A 183 34.73 18.03 16.67
CA LYS A 183 36.19 18.23 16.63
C LYS A 183 36.90 17.79 17.92
N MET A 184 36.17 17.53 19.01
CA MET A 184 36.79 17.11 20.26
C MET A 184 37.42 15.70 20.16
N PRO A 185 38.57 15.47 20.82
CA PRO A 185 39.12 14.12 20.97
C PRO A 185 38.14 13.19 21.69
N ALA A 186 38.18 11.89 21.36
CA ALA A 186 37.26 10.89 21.90
C ALA A 186 37.30 10.82 23.43
N GLU A 187 38.50 10.88 24.03
CA GLU A 187 38.68 10.86 25.48
C GLU A 187 38.05 12.09 26.14
N THR A 188 38.09 13.24 25.45
CA THR A 188 37.49 14.48 25.96
C THR A 188 35.96 14.45 25.84
N LEU A 189 35.43 13.95 24.72
CA LEU A 189 33.98 13.73 24.56
C LEU A 189 33.44 12.76 25.60
N TRP A 190 34.15 11.65 25.82
CA TRP A 190 33.74 10.64 26.77
C TRP A 190 33.80 11.17 28.20
N ARG A 191 34.86 11.88 28.55
CA ARG A 191 34.98 12.57 29.84
C ARG A 191 33.80 13.52 30.08
N ARG A 192 33.44 14.34 29.09
CA ARG A 192 32.27 15.22 29.16
C ARG A 192 30.94 14.47 29.31
N ALA A 193 30.83 13.28 28.74
CA ALA A 193 29.66 12.42 28.90
C ALA A 193 29.59 11.78 30.30
N GLU A 194 30.72 11.47 30.94
CA GLU A 194 30.79 10.82 32.26
C GLU A 194 30.81 11.81 33.43
N GLU A 195 31.49 12.94 33.28
CA GLU A 195 31.66 13.94 34.32
C GLU A 195 30.42 14.85 34.37
N GLY A 196 29.81 14.96 35.55
CA GLY A 196 28.61 15.80 35.78
C GLY A 196 28.90 17.31 35.89
N GLU A 197 30.02 17.77 35.33
CA GLU A 197 30.46 19.18 35.42
C GLU A 197 29.78 20.09 34.39
N ILE A 198 29.12 19.51 33.40
CA ILE A 198 28.39 20.21 32.33
C ILE A 198 26.89 19.95 32.42
N SER A 199 26.11 20.72 31.66
CA SER A 199 24.65 20.55 31.66
C SER A 199 24.27 19.14 31.16
N PRO A 200 23.19 18.52 31.68
CA PRO A 200 22.76 17.19 31.22
C PRO A 200 22.49 17.09 29.72
N ALA A 201 22.06 18.21 29.10
CA ALA A 201 21.90 18.32 27.65
C ALA A 201 23.24 18.21 26.90
N GLU A 202 24.27 18.91 27.38
CA GLU A 202 25.63 18.83 26.82
C GLU A 202 26.27 17.47 27.05
N ALA A 203 26.08 16.87 28.24
CA ALA A 203 26.58 15.53 28.54
C ALA A 203 25.96 14.47 27.62
N PHE A 204 24.65 14.55 27.37
CA PHE A 204 23.98 13.68 26.41
C PHE A 204 24.42 13.94 24.97
N ALA A 205 24.58 15.20 24.58
CA ALA A 205 25.09 15.55 23.24
C ALA A 205 26.49 14.97 23.02
N ALA A 206 27.38 15.05 24.01
CA ALA A 206 28.70 14.43 23.96
C ALA A 206 28.62 12.90 23.85
N ALA A 207 27.76 12.25 24.66
CA ALA A 207 27.53 10.81 24.59
C ALA A 207 26.97 10.36 23.23
N ASP A 208 26.03 11.12 22.65
CA ASP A 208 25.41 10.79 21.37
C ASP A 208 26.35 11.04 20.18
N VAL A 209 27.18 12.09 20.20
CA VAL A 209 28.25 12.29 19.21
C VAL A 209 29.26 11.13 19.28
N MET A 210 29.64 10.70 20.48
CA MET A 210 30.51 9.53 20.66
C MET A 210 29.87 8.26 20.09
N ARG A 211 28.57 8.03 20.35
CA ARG A 211 27.83 6.93 19.73
C ARG A 211 27.89 6.96 18.21
N VAL A 212 27.61 8.10 17.58
CA VAL A 212 27.63 8.19 16.11
C VAL A 212 29.04 7.94 15.56
N ARG A 213 30.09 8.40 16.25
CA ARG A 213 31.49 8.12 15.87
C ARG A 213 31.84 6.64 15.93
N VAL A 214 31.39 5.93 16.97
CA VAL A 214 31.57 4.48 17.08
C VAL A 214 30.83 3.77 15.95
N GLU A 215 29.52 4.03 15.79
CA GLU A 215 28.66 3.32 14.85
C GLU A 215 29.01 3.61 13.38
N THR A 216 29.41 4.84 13.05
CA THR A 216 29.54 5.31 11.66
C THR A 216 30.99 5.54 11.24
N TRP A 217 31.94 5.71 12.17
CA TRP A 217 33.32 6.12 11.87
C TRP A 217 34.39 5.15 12.36
N GLY A 218 34.00 4.04 12.99
CA GLY A 218 34.93 3.02 13.45
C GLY A 218 35.81 3.48 14.61
N GLU A 219 35.35 4.47 15.38
CA GLU A 219 35.98 4.85 16.65
C GLU A 219 35.72 3.75 17.69
N GLU A 220 36.69 3.49 18.57
CA GLU A 220 36.57 2.41 19.55
C GLU A 220 35.51 2.76 20.61
N PRO A 221 34.59 1.83 20.95
CA PRO A 221 33.56 2.10 21.93
C PRO A 221 34.16 2.27 23.33
N PRO A 222 33.85 3.36 24.04
CA PRO A 222 34.22 3.51 25.43
C PRO A 222 33.37 2.59 26.31
N PRO A 223 33.85 2.24 27.52
CA PRO A 223 33.14 1.31 28.40
C PRO A 223 31.74 1.84 28.75
N ASN A 224 30.72 0.99 28.69
CA ASN A 224 29.34 1.32 29.07
C ASN A 224 28.68 2.48 28.28
N LEU A 225 29.14 2.80 27.07
CA LEU A 225 28.59 3.88 26.23
C LEU A 225 27.05 3.90 26.17
N GLU A 226 26.42 2.77 25.82
CA GLU A 226 24.95 2.71 25.75
C GLU A 226 24.27 2.99 27.10
N LYS A 227 24.83 2.48 28.19
CA LYS A 227 24.29 2.67 29.54
C LYS A 227 24.38 4.15 29.94
N ILE A 228 25.52 4.79 29.73
CA ILE A 228 25.72 6.21 30.03
C ILE A 228 24.84 7.08 29.13
N GLN A 229 24.76 6.80 27.84
CA GLN A 229 23.89 7.53 26.93
C GLN A 229 22.41 7.46 27.37
N ARG A 230 21.92 6.26 27.73
CA ARG A 230 20.56 6.08 28.29
C ARG A 230 20.40 6.82 29.62
N GLN A 231 21.41 6.77 30.49
CA GLN A 231 21.40 7.50 31.76
C GLN A 231 21.31 9.02 31.52
N ARG A 232 22.14 9.59 30.66
CA ARG A 232 22.11 11.04 30.34
C ARG A 232 20.82 11.46 29.68
N ARG A 233 20.26 10.63 28.81
CA ARG A 233 18.93 10.85 28.24
C ARG A 233 17.86 10.95 29.34
N ARG A 234 17.90 10.03 30.31
CA ARG A 234 17.01 10.08 31.49
C ARG A 234 17.26 11.32 32.34
N GLU A 235 18.52 11.69 32.52
CA GLU A 235 18.86 12.91 33.26
C GLU A 235 18.29 14.15 32.56
N ILE A 236 18.38 14.32 31.24
CA ILE A 236 17.71 15.43 30.53
C ILE A 236 16.21 15.43 30.83
N ILE A 237 15.56 14.27 30.79
CA ILE A 237 14.13 14.13 31.09
C ILE A 237 13.83 14.51 32.54
N ALA A 238 14.74 14.21 33.46
CA ALA A 238 14.65 14.52 34.89
C ALA A 238 15.22 15.91 35.30
N THR A 239 15.90 16.62 34.40
CA THR A 239 16.53 17.95 34.59
C THR A 239 15.56 19.13 34.64
N PRO A 240 14.30 19.08 34.15
CA PRO A 240 13.37 20.20 34.28
C PRO A 240 13.05 20.48 35.76
N SER A 241 13.84 21.39 36.33
CA SER A 241 13.70 22.11 37.59
C SER A 241 14.06 21.37 38.89
N ASP A 242 15.17 21.79 39.50
CA ASP A 242 15.44 21.55 40.91
C ASP A 242 14.33 22.13 41.81
N SER A 243 13.62 23.18 41.38
CA SER A 243 12.42 23.68 42.08
C SER A 243 11.24 22.70 41.97
N LEU A 244 11.11 21.98 40.85
CA LEU A 244 10.12 20.90 40.70
C LEU A 244 10.51 19.72 41.59
N ARG A 245 11.79 19.32 41.61
CA ARG A 245 12.29 18.28 42.53
C ARG A 245 12.15 18.67 43.99
N GLU A 246 12.44 19.92 44.34
CA GLU A 246 12.27 20.46 45.67
C GLU A 246 10.78 20.43 46.04
N ALA A 247 9.90 20.93 45.16
CA ALA A 247 8.46 20.87 45.37
C ALA A 247 7.93 19.44 45.51
N LEU A 248 8.44 18.49 44.70
CA LEU A 248 8.14 17.06 44.80
C LEU A 248 8.59 16.48 46.16
N SER A 249 9.85 16.72 46.55
CA SER A 249 10.44 16.20 47.78
C SER A 249 9.77 16.77 49.04
N LEU A 250 9.35 18.04 48.99
CA LEU A 250 8.63 18.75 50.05
C LEU A 250 7.11 18.58 49.98
N ARG A 251 6.59 17.77 49.04
CA ARG A 251 5.14 17.53 48.82
C ARG A 251 4.33 18.81 48.56
N ARG A 252 4.95 19.83 47.98
CA ARG A 252 4.31 21.09 47.58
C ARG A 252 3.67 20.91 46.21
N TRP A 253 2.62 20.10 46.12
CA TRP A 253 1.98 19.71 44.85
C TRP A 253 1.51 20.88 43.98
N ARG A 254 0.98 21.94 44.60
CA ARG A 254 0.63 23.18 43.90
C ARG A 254 1.84 23.88 43.27
N ALA A 255 2.96 23.93 43.98
CA ALA A 255 4.21 24.50 43.45
C ALA A 255 4.78 23.62 42.33
N ALA A 256 4.72 22.29 42.49
CA ALA A 256 5.11 21.34 41.46
C ALA A 256 4.28 21.50 40.18
N LYS A 257 2.96 21.71 40.30
CA LYS A 257 2.09 22.02 39.15
C LYS A 257 2.51 23.30 38.43
N GLN A 258 2.71 24.39 39.16
CA GLN A 258 3.11 25.69 38.59
C GLN A 258 4.46 25.62 37.87
N GLU A 259 5.43 24.95 38.50
CA GLU A 259 6.74 24.76 37.91
C GLU A 259 6.68 23.90 36.64
N THR A 260 5.85 22.85 36.65
CA THR A 260 5.63 21.99 35.48
C THR A 260 5.05 22.78 34.29
N GLU A 261 4.08 23.67 34.52
CA GLU A 261 3.54 24.54 33.48
C GLU A 261 4.59 25.52 32.94
N THR A 262 5.41 26.10 33.82
CA THR A 262 6.52 26.98 33.43
C THR A 262 7.55 26.24 32.55
N LEU A 263 7.90 25.00 32.94
CA LEU A 263 8.79 24.16 32.16
C LEU A 263 8.17 23.72 30.83
N LYS A 264 6.86 23.48 30.81
CA LYS A 264 6.14 23.10 29.59
C LYS A 264 6.25 24.18 28.53
N GLU A 265 6.20 25.46 28.92
CA GLU A 265 6.49 26.59 28.03
C GLU A 265 7.93 26.57 27.53
N LYS A 266 8.90 26.34 28.43
CA LYS A 266 10.33 26.27 28.08
C LYS A 266 10.66 25.13 27.10
N TYR A 267 9.95 24.01 27.17
CA TYR A 267 10.15 22.83 26.31
C TYR A 267 9.10 22.70 25.20
N ALA A 268 8.45 23.80 24.80
CA ALA A 268 7.43 23.81 23.74
C ALA A 268 7.88 23.13 22.43
N TYR A 269 9.17 23.21 22.10
CA TYR A 269 9.80 22.66 20.89
C TYR A 269 10.15 21.16 20.98
N HIS A 270 10.10 20.56 22.17
CA HIS A 270 10.48 19.16 22.38
C HIS A 270 9.23 18.31 22.66
N PRO A 271 8.52 17.78 21.64
CA PRO A 271 7.18 17.22 21.78
C PRO A 271 7.08 16.10 22.83
N ALA A 272 8.10 15.24 22.93
CA ALA A 272 8.12 14.19 23.95
C ALA A 272 8.24 14.73 25.39
N MET A 273 9.00 15.81 25.59
CA MET A 273 9.22 16.44 26.89
C MET A 273 7.99 17.26 27.27
N TRP A 274 7.47 18.04 26.32
CA TRP A 274 6.24 18.79 26.48
C TRP A 274 5.10 17.87 26.93
N LEU A 275 4.90 16.74 26.24
CA LEU A 275 3.85 15.80 26.61
C LEU A 275 4.11 15.17 27.99
N HIS A 276 5.36 14.91 28.36
CA HIS A 276 5.70 14.42 29.69
C HIS A 276 5.30 15.43 30.78
N LEU A 277 5.72 16.69 30.64
CA LEU A 277 5.34 17.78 31.54
C LEU A 277 3.82 17.99 31.58
N ASP A 278 3.15 17.90 30.43
CA ASP A 278 1.70 18.04 30.33
C ASP A 278 0.90 16.90 31.01
N ARG A 279 1.53 15.73 31.24
CA ARG A 279 0.97 14.64 32.05
C ARG A 279 1.23 14.83 33.54
N LEU A 280 2.37 15.42 33.89
CA LEU A 280 2.74 15.69 35.28
C LEU A 280 1.82 16.74 35.92
N ALA A 281 1.47 17.80 35.20
CA ALA A 281 0.60 18.87 35.71
C ALA A 281 -0.75 18.37 36.29
N PRO A 282 -1.57 17.56 35.58
CA PRO A 282 -2.81 17.03 36.13
C PRO A 282 -2.58 15.95 37.20
N THR A 283 -1.41 15.29 37.20
CA THR A 283 -0.99 14.36 38.26
C THR A 283 -0.76 15.09 39.58
N PHE A 284 -0.02 16.20 39.54
CA PHE A 284 0.20 17.03 40.74
C PHE A 284 -1.07 17.71 41.21
N GLU A 285 -1.95 18.11 40.29
CA GLU A 285 -3.29 18.58 40.65
C GLU A 285 -4.09 17.52 41.40
N ALA A 286 -4.14 16.27 40.89
CA ALA A 286 -4.83 15.19 41.59
C ALA A 286 -4.19 14.89 42.95
N ALA A 287 -2.85 14.94 43.05
CA ALA A 287 -2.11 14.74 44.29
C ALA A 287 -2.38 15.84 45.34
N ASP A 288 -2.49 17.11 44.92
CA ASP A 288 -2.86 18.25 45.78
C ASP A 288 -4.24 18.01 46.41
N HIS A 289 -5.22 17.63 45.58
CA HIS A 289 -6.61 17.44 46.01
C HIS A 289 -6.80 16.22 46.93
N THR A 290 -6.04 15.15 46.73
CA THR A 290 -6.17 13.92 47.54
C THR A 290 -5.12 13.78 48.63
N SER A 291 -4.22 14.76 48.79
CA SER A 291 -3.06 14.66 49.69
C SER A 291 -2.28 13.35 49.49
N ALA A 292 -2.04 12.97 48.23
CA ALA A 292 -1.36 11.72 47.90
C ALA A 292 0.07 11.68 48.48
N ASP A 293 0.54 10.50 48.88
CA ASP A 293 1.90 10.32 49.37
C ASP A 293 2.92 10.35 48.21
N TYR A 294 4.15 10.74 48.54
CA TYR A 294 5.25 10.88 47.57
C TYR A 294 5.52 9.58 46.80
N GLN A 295 5.47 8.42 47.46
CA GLN A 295 5.74 7.13 46.82
C GLN A 295 4.71 6.79 45.73
N THR A 296 3.43 7.10 45.99
CA THR A 296 2.35 6.91 45.01
C THR A 296 2.52 7.82 43.80
N VAL A 297 2.86 9.10 44.01
CA VAL A 297 3.10 10.05 42.92
C VAL A 297 4.36 9.65 42.14
N ASN A 298 5.46 9.34 42.81
CA ASN A 298 6.72 8.97 42.17
C ASN A 298 6.60 7.68 41.33
N ALA A 299 5.94 6.65 41.85
CA ALA A 299 5.68 5.43 41.09
C ALA A 299 4.83 5.68 39.83
N PHE A 300 3.93 6.67 39.88
CA PHE A 300 3.16 7.09 38.72
C PHE A 300 4.02 7.86 37.70
N VAL A 301 4.87 8.79 38.17
CA VAL A 301 5.81 9.54 37.33
C VAL A 301 6.76 8.58 36.59
N GLU A 302 7.43 7.68 37.31
CA GLU A 302 8.36 6.70 36.73
C GLU A 302 7.67 5.80 35.69
N ARG A 303 6.45 5.31 35.97
CA ARG A 303 5.69 4.50 35.01
C ARG A 303 5.23 5.30 33.80
N SER A 304 4.91 6.58 33.98
CA SER A 304 4.60 7.45 32.86
C SER A 304 5.84 7.61 31.96
N GLU A 305 7.04 7.80 32.52
CA GLU A 305 8.28 7.93 31.75
C GLU A 305 8.62 6.68 30.92
N VAL A 306 8.35 5.49 31.45
CA VAL A 306 8.58 4.22 30.75
C VAL A 306 7.76 4.11 29.45
N ILE A 307 6.56 4.72 29.39
CA ILE A 307 5.73 4.78 28.18
C ILE A 307 6.41 5.63 27.06
N PHE A 308 7.47 6.39 27.39
CA PHE A 308 8.15 7.34 26.47
C PHE A 308 9.62 7.04 26.18
N ALA A 309 10.28 6.18 26.95
CA ALA A 309 11.73 6.00 26.84
C ALA A 309 12.20 5.31 25.54
N TYR A 310 11.29 4.76 24.74
CA TYR A 310 11.61 3.93 23.60
C TYR A 310 11.13 4.56 22.28
N ASP A 311 12.08 4.91 21.42
CA ASP A 311 11.86 5.45 20.07
C ASP A 311 11.45 4.35 19.07
N GLN A 312 11.27 3.10 19.53
CA GLN A 312 10.99 1.92 18.70
C GLN A 312 9.62 1.31 19.07
N PRO A 313 8.74 1.01 18.09
CA PRO A 313 7.38 0.49 18.34
C PRO A 313 7.33 -0.86 19.08
N ASP A 314 8.31 -1.74 18.84
CA ASP A 314 8.27 -3.15 19.28
C ASP A 314 8.46 -3.31 20.80
N GLU A 315 9.10 -2.34 21.47
CA GLU A 315 9.29 -2.34 22.92
C GLU A 315 8.07 -1.79 23.69
N ALA A 316 7.17 -1.07 23.01
CA ALA A 316 5.97 -0.49 23.61
C ALA A 316 4.87 -1.54 23.91
N GLU A 317 4.79 -2.61 23.11
CA GLU A 317 3.81 -3.69 23.27
C GLU A 317 4.08 -4.55 24.52
N ALA A 318 5.36 -4.85 24.78
CA ALA A 318 5.78 -5.65 25.94
C ALA A 318 5.62 -4.93 27.29
N GLN A 319 5.54 -3.60 27.30
CA GLN A 319 5.53 -2.79 28.53
C GLN A 319 4.18 -2.12 28.82
N THR A 320 3.32 -1.90 27.82
CA THR A 320 1.93 -1.44 28.04
C THR A 320 1.06 -2.49 28.74
N THR A 321 1.41 -3.77 28.65
CA THR A 321 0.83 -4.88 29.43
C THR A 321 1.10 -4.76 30.95
N SER A 322 2.07 -3.95 31.37
CA SER A 322 2.46 -3.78 32.78
C SER A 322 1.65 -2.73 33.56
N LEU A 323 0.78 -1.97 32.89
CA LEU A 323 -0.28 -1.17 33.54
C LEU A 323 -1.44 -2.08 33.96
N GLY A 324 -1.14 -3.17 34.67
CA GLY A 324 -2.14 -4.14 35.09
C GLY A 324 -3.23 -3.51 35.96
N GLU A 325 -4.43 -4.11 35.94
CA GLU A 325 -5.57 -3.73 36.79
C GLU A 325 -5.17 -3.56 38.25
N ASP A 326 -4.18 -4.31 38.76
CA ASP A 326 -3.67 -4.20 40.14
C ASP A 326 -3.00 -2.86 40.49
N PHE A 327 -2.38 -2.17 39.53
CA PHE A 327 -1.82 -0.83 39.76
C PHE A 327 -2.93 0.22 39.79
N VAL A 328 -3.89 0.08 38.89
CA VAL A 328 -5.10 0.91 38.80
C VAL A 328 -5.98 0.71 40.03
N ASN A 329 -6.10 -0.53 40.52
CA ASN A 329 -6.83 -0.89 41.72
C ASN A 329 -6.15 -0.39 43.00
N ARG A 330 -4.82 -0.31 43.04
CA ARG A 330 -4.08 0.36 44.13
C ARG A 330 -4.28 1.87 44.15
N LEU A 331 -4.42 2.52 42.98
CA LEU A 331 -4.84 3.92 42.87
C LEU A 331 -6.33 4.10 43.23
N HIS A 332 -7.20 3.17 42.80
CA HIS A 332 -8.63 3.14 43.14
C HIS A 332 -8.91 2.85 44.62
N GLY A 333 -8.01 2.14 45.32
CA GLY A 333 -8.13 1.83 46.75
C GLY A 333 -8.19 3.07 47.67
N LYS A 334 -7.91 4.26 47.14
CA LYS A 334 -8.09 5.56 47.81
C LYS A 334 -9.09 6.51 47.10
N ALA A 335 -9.74 6.08 46.02
CA ALA A 335 -10.61 6.90 45.19
C ALA A 335 -11.98 6.22 44.98
N THR A 336 -12.79 6.19 46.03
CA THR A 336 -14.15 5.63 46.04
C THR A 336 -15.21 6.49 45.34
N VAL A 337 -14.82 7.58 44.65
CA VAL A 337 -15.76 8.51 44.01
C VAL A 337 -15.46 8.62 42.52
N GLU A 338 -16.49 8.42 41.68
CA GLU A 338 -16.44 8.50 40.22
C GLU A 338 -15.92 9.84 39.66
N THR A 339 -15.78 10.86 40.53
CA THR A 339 -15.32 12.23 40.23
C THR A 339 -13.85 12.49 40.58
N SER A 340 -13.08 11.50 41.06
CA SER A 340 -11.71 11.73 41.51
C SER A 340 -10.78 12.21 40.37
N GLY A 341 -9.91 13.19 40.67
CA GLY A 341 -8.91 13.71 39.73
C GLY A 341 -8.03 12.60 39.14
N TRP A 342 -7.68 11.58 39.93
CA TRP A 342 -6.89 10.43 39.49
C TRP A 342 -7.51 9.60 38.36
N LYS A 343 -8.84 9.41 38.37
CA LYS A 343 -9.54 8.72 37.29
C LYS A 343 -9.41 9.47 35.96
N LYS A 344 -9.43 10.82 35.99
CA LYS A 344 -9.23 11.67 34.81
C LYS A 344 -7.80 11.53 34.27
N VAL A 345 -6.79 11.57 35.14
CA VAL A 345 -5.37 11.39 34.74
C VAL A 345 -5.18 10.00 34.12
N TYR A 346 -5.67 8.95 34.77
CA TYR A 346 -5.56 7.58 34.26
C TYR A 346 -6.25 7.41 32.90
N THR A 347 -7.50 7.87 32.78
CA THR A 347 -8.27 7.79 31.53
C THR A 347 -7.53 8.46 30.38
N ARG A 348 -6.92 9.62 30.65
CA ARG A 348 -6.13 10.36 29.66
C ARG A 348 -4.89 9.58 29.23
N LEU A 349 -4.08 9.07 30.17
CA LEU A 349 -2.90 8.28 29.84
C LEU A 349 -3.24 7.01 29.06
N TRP A 350 -4.31 6.33 29.46
CA TRP A 350 -4.80 5.15 28.76
C TRP A 350 -5.23 5.46 27.32
N ARG A 351 -5.96 6.57 27.12
CA ARG A 351 -6.33 7.03 25.77
C ARG A 351 -5.11 7.31 24.90
N GLU A 352 -4.07 7.91 25.47
CA GLU A 352 -2.83 8.20 24.75
C GLU A 352 -2.07 6.92 24.36
N ALA A 353 -1.91 5.99 25.29
CA ALA A 353 -1.28 4.68 25.03
C ALA A 353 -2.09 3.88 23.98
N ALA A 354 -3.42 3.83 24.13
CA ALA A 354 -4.31 3.15 23.21
C ALA A 354 -4.31 3.81 21.81
N TYR A 355 -4.17 5.14 21.72
CA TYR A 355 -3.99 5.85 20.45
C TYR A 355 -2.73 5.36 19.73
N ARG A 356 -1.59 5.30 20.44
CA ARG A 356 -0.30 4.87 19.87
C ARG A 356 -0.36 3.44 19.36
N LEU A 357 -0.86 2.51 20.18
CA LEU A 357 -1.01 1.10 19.80
C LEU A 357 -1.96 0.94 18.60
N ALA A 358 -3.12 1.60 18.63
CA ALA A 358 -4.06 1.54 17.52
C ALA A 358 -3.46 2.10 16.22
N LEU A 359 -2.67 3.17 16.31
CA LEU A 359 -2.01 3.79 15.17
C LEU A 359 -0.89 2.90 14.60
N TYR A 360 -0.13 2.24 15.48
CA TYR A 360 0.86 1.25 15.08
C TYR A 360 0.20 0.09 14.32
N PHE A 361 -0.80 -0.56 14.92
CA PHE A 361 -1.50 -1.67 14.28
C PHE A 361 -2.23 -1.26 13.00
N ALA A 362 -2.81 -0.05 12.94
CA ALA A 362 -3.46 0.44 11.72
C ALA A 362 -2.48 0.51 10.54
N ARG A 363 -1.27 1.00 10.78
CA ARG A 363 -0.21 1.11 9.77
C ARG A 363 0.37 -0.24 9.41
N GLN A 364 0.64 -1.09 10.39
CA GLN A 364 1.06 -2.47 10.15
C GLN A 364 0.06 -3.19 9.23
N LYS A 365 -1.24 -3.11 9.54
CA LYS A 365 -2.29 -3.72 8.71
C LYS A 365 -2.39 -3.11 7.31
N ARG A 366 -2.14 -1.80 7.17
CA ARG A 366 -2.05 -1.17 5.84
C ARG A 366 -0.88 -1.74 5.05
N ASP A 367 0.29 -1.82 5.67
CA ASP A 367 1.53 -2.25 5.01
C ASP A 367 1.48 -3.75 4.67
N GLU A 368 0.75 -4.56 5.45
CA GLU A 368 0.38 -5.95 5.15
C GLU A 368 -0.70 -6.08 4.04
N GLY A 369 -1.30 -4.99 3.57
CA GLY A 369 -2.37 -4.98 2.56
C GLY A 369 -3.76 -5.33 3.10
N HIS A 370 -3.93 -5.44 4.42
CA HIS A 370 -5.21 -5.72 5.09
C HIS A 370 -6.06 -4.45 5.29
N TYR A 371 -6.42 -3.79 4.19
CA TYR A 371 -7.04 -2.46 4.19
C TYR A 371 -8.35 -2.34 5.00
N ALA A 372 -9.18 -3.39 5.05
CA ALA A 372 -10.43 -3.37 5.83
C ALA A 372 -10.19 -3.38 7.35
N GLU A 373 -9.16 -4.08 7.80
CA GLU A 373 -8.75 -4.06 9.21
C GLU A 373 -8.04 -2.76 9.54
N ALA A 374 -7.14 -2.31 8.66
CA ALA A 374 -6.49 -1.00 8.77
C ALA A 374 -7.51 0.14 8.88
N GLY A 375 -8.56 0.14 8.05
CA GLY A 375 -9.62 1.15 8.07
C GLY A 375 -10.37 1.21 9.40
N ARG A 376 -10.71 0.05 9.98
CA ARG A 376 -11.34 -0.01 11.33
C ARG A 376 -10.42 0.54 12.41
N LEU A 377 -9.13 0.20 12.35
CA LEU A 377 -8.13 0.67 13.30
C LEU A 377 -7.89 2.18 13.16
N PHE A 378 -7.78 2.71 11.93
CA PHE A 378 -7.67 4.15 11.69
C PHE A 378 -8.89 4.94 12.18
N GLN A 379 -10.11 4.43 12.03
CA GLN A 379 -11.30 5.06 12.65
C GLN A 379 -11.20 5.09 14.17
N ALA A 380 -10.71 4.02 14.78
CA ALA A 380 -10.47 3.96 16.21
C ALA A 380 -9.33 4.90 16.67
N VAL A 381 -8.34 5.17 15.82
CA VAL A 381 -7.30 6.19 16.04
C VAL A 381 -7.91 7.59 16.00
N LEU A 382 -8.68 7.92 14.97
CA LEU A 382 -9.31 9.24 14.81
C LEU A 382 -10.28 9.55 15.95
N LYS A 383 -11.08 8.57 16.37
CA LYS A 383 -11.94 8.71 17.56
C LYS A 383 -11.13 9.03 18.81
N ARG A 384 -10.03 8.30 19.06
CA ARG A 384 -9.16 8.56 20.22
C ARG A 384 -8.46 9.92 20.14
N ARG A 385 -8.12 10.40 18.94
CA ARG A 385 -7.58 11.74 18.71
C ARG A 385 -8.57 12.81 19.18
N GLN A 386 -9.85 12.70 18.84
CA GLN A 386 -10.89 13.62 19.31
C GLN A 386 -11.00 13.64 20.84
N GLU A 387 -10.74 12.51 21.51
CA GLU A 387 -10.81 12.38 22.96
C GLU A 387 -9.58 12.94 23.73
N LEU A 388 -8.46 13.20 23.05
CA LEU A 388 -7.19 13.65 23.67
C LEU A 388 -7.01 15.18 23.68
N GLY A 389 -7.77 15.92 22.88
CA GLY A 389 -7.67 17.38 22.76
C GLY A 389 -6.57 17.83 21.80
N GLU A 390 -6.74 19.02 21.21
CA GLU A 390 -5.95 19.52 20.09
C GLU A 390 -4.44 19.66 20.41
N ALA A 391 -4.09 20.33 21.52
CA ALA A 391 -2.68 20.54 21.90
C ALA A 391 -1.89 19.23 22.09
N VAL A 392 -2.53 18.21 22.67
CA VAL A 392 -1.91 16.88 22.84
C VAL A 392 -1.75 16.20 21.49
N CYS A 393 -2.76 16.28 20.64
CA CYS A 393 -2.73 15.70 19.30
C CYS A 393 -1.66 16.35 18.42
N GLU A 394 -1.49 17.67 18.46
CA GLU A 394 -0.41 18.35 17.72
C GLU A 394 0.96 17.78 18.05
N ARG A 395 1.25 17.57 19.35
CA ARG A 395 2.54 17.03 19.80
C ARG A 395 2.68 15.54 19.50
N LEU A 396 1.59 14.78 19.53
CA LEU A 396 1.58 13.39 19.07
C LEU A 396 1.82 13.29 17.57
N ASP A 397 1.23 14.18 16.77
CA ASP A 397 1.45 14.23 15.32
C ASP A 397 2.92 14.57 14.99
N MET A 398 3.57 15.43 15.79
CA MET A 398 5.02 15.68 15.66
C MET A 398 5.89 14.45 15.94
N LEU A 399 5.38 13.48 16.71
CA LEU A 399 6.09 12.23 17.00
C LEU A 399 5.71 11.11 16.03
N TYR A 400 4.44 11.05 15.62
CA TYR A 400 3.83 9.88 14.98
C TYR A 400 3.14 10.16 13.65
N SER A 401 3.28 11.35 13.08
CA SER A 401 2.54 11.88 11.93
C SER A 401 1.04 12.00 12.17
N ASP A 402 0.41 12.99 11.54
CA ASP A 402 -1.05 13.07 11.49
C ASP A 402 -1.63 11.84 10.76
N PRO A 403 -2.50 11.03 11.40
CA PRO A 403 -3.08 9.84 10.79
C PRO A 403 -4.27 10.13 9.86
N THR A 404 -4.78 11.36 9.80
CA THR A 404 -5.98 11.70 9.00
C THR A 404 -5.79 11.44 7.50
N PRO A 405 -4.68 11.87 6.85
CA PRO A 405 -4.49 11.61 5.42
C PRO A 405 -4.42 10.11 5.10
N GLU A 406 -3.79 9.32 5.98
CA GLU A 406 -3.72 7.86 5.83
C GLU A 406 -5.09 7.22 5.98
N ALA A 407 -5.89 7.67 6.96
CA ALA A 407 -7.25 7.19 7.14
C ALA A 407 -8.16 7.52 5.95
N GLU A 408 -7.99 8.70 5.35
CA GLU A 408 -8.72 9.13 4.14
C GLU A 408 -8.30 8.31 2.91
N GLU A 409 -7.01 8.05 2.74
CA GLU A 409 -6.49 7.17 1.68
C GLU A 409 -7.10 5.76 1.79
N ILE A 410 -7.08 5.17 2.98
CA ILE A 410 -7.66 3.83 3.21
C ILE A 410 -9.17 3.84 2.97
N LYS A 411 -9.86 4.89 3.40
CA LYS A 411 -11.29 5.06 3.12
C LYS A 411 -11.55 5.13 1.61
N GLY A 412 -10.70 5.83 0.85
CA GLY A 412 -10.77 5.89 -0.62
C GLY A 412 -10.51 4.54 -1.30
N ILE A 413 -9.56 3.76 -0.79
CA ILE A 413 -9.28 2.39 -1.28
C ILE A 413 -10.51 1.49 -1.07
N LEU A 414 -11.08 1.52 0.14
CA LEU A 414 -12.25 0.72 0.52
C LEU A 414 -13.50 1.13 -0.25
N SER A 415 -13.79 2.43 -0.37
CA SER A 415 -14.95 2.91 -1.13
C SER A 415 -14.83 2.56 -2.62
N GLY A 416 -13.62 2.65 -3.20
CA GLY A 416 -13.43 2.22 -4.58
C GLY A 416 -13.60 0.70 -4.78
N ALA A 417 -13.32 -0.11 -3.76
CA ALA A 417 -13.54 -1.56 -3.83
C ALA A 417 -15.04 -1.90 -3.78
N GLU A 418 -15.80 -1.19 -2.95
CA GLU A 418 -17.27 -1.28 -2.95
C GLU A 418 -17.87 -0.81 -4.28
N ASN A 419 -17.38 0.29 -4.85
CA ASN A 419 -17.81 0.78 -6.17
C ASN A 419 -17.51 -0.23 -7.29
N LEU A 420 -16.35 -0.89 -7.23
CA LEU A 420 -15.98 -1.95 -8.15
C LEU A 420 -16.96 -3.12 -8.06
N LEU A 421 -17.26 -3.60 -6.83
CA LEU A 421 -18.22 -4.68 -6.59
C LEU A 421 -19.63 -4.31 -7.02
N GLU A 422 -20.05 -3.07 -6.81
CA GLU A 422 -21.36 -2.58 -7.27
C GLU A 422 -21.41 -2.49 -8.80
N THR A 423 -20.31 -2.10 -9.44
CA THR A 423 -20.16 -2.14 -10.90
C THR A 423 -20.27 -3.57 -11.42
N VAL A 424 -19.63 -4.54 -10.75
CA VAL A 424 -19.74 -5.98 -11.06
C VAL A 424 -21.20 -6.44 -10.96
N ARG A 425 -21.86 -6.15 -9.83
CA ARG A 425 -23.27 -6.53 -9.57
C ARG A 425 -24.22 -5.95 -10.58
N THR A 426 -24.13 -4.64 -10.81
CA THR A 426 -24.97 -3.93 -11.79
C THR A 426 -24.75 -4.50 -13.19
N SER A 427 -23.50 -4.79 -13.57
CA SER A 427 -23.19 -5.36 -14.88
C SER A 427 -23.78 -6.76 -15.05
N LEU A 428 -23.61 -7.64 -14.06
CA LEU A 428 -24.15 -9.01 -14.08
C LEU A 428 -25.67 -9.05 -14.03
N GLY A 429 -26.32 -8.16 -13.27
CA GLY A 429 -27.78 -8.06 -13.24
C GLY A 429 -28.36 -7.69 -14.61
N ARG A 430 -27.73 -6.75 -15.31
CA ARG A 430 -28.15 -6.29 -16.64
C ARG A 430 -27.90 -7.30 -17.75
N LEU A 431 -26.85 -8.11 -17.62
CA LEU A 431 -26.51 -9.19 -18.56
C LEU A 431 -27.64 -10.24 -18.70
N GLY A 432 -28.41 -10.47 -17.62
CA GLY A 432 -29.56 -11.39 -17.60
C GLY A 432 -30.92 -10.79 -18.01
N GLY A 433 -31.01 -9.46 -18.19
CA GLY A 433 -32.27 -8.75 -18.46
C GLY A 433 -32.48 -8.32 -19.91
N ASP A 434 -33.74 -8.01 -20.27
CA ASP A 434 -34.16 -7.41 -21.56
C ASP A 434 -33.88 -5.89 -21.62
N ASP A 435 -32.71 -5.48 -21.11
CA ASP A 435 -32.37 -4.06 -21.02
C ASP A 435 -32.15 -3.40 -22.38
N SER A 436 -32.44 -2.10 -22.42
CA SER A 436 -32.23 -1.26 -23.61
C SER A 436 -30.74 -1.18 -23.98
N LEU A 437 -30.47 -0.90 -25.26
CA LEU A 437 -29.11 -0.72 -25.78
C LEU A 437 -28.36 0.45 -25.09
N GLU A 438 -29.12 1.39 -24.54
CA GLU A 438 -28.62 2.56 -23.81
C GLU A 438 -28.13 2.20 -22.40
N ALA A 439 -28.88 1.35 -21.67
CA ALA A 439 -28.45 0.82 -20.38
C ALA A 439 -27.15 0.00 -20.51
N TRP A 440 -26.99 -0.70 -21.64
CA TRP A 440 -25.79 -1.44 -21.98
C TRP A 440 -24.55 -0.55 -22.19
N ARG A 441 -24.70 0.54 -22.95
CA ARG A 441 -23.63 1.52 -23.14
C ARG A 441 -23.21 2.18 -21.83
N GLN A 442 -24.18 2.45 -20.95
CA GLN A 442 -23.90 3.00 -19.63
C GLN A 442 -23.05 2.05 -18.77
N THR A 443 -23.34 0.74 -18.81
CA THR A 443 -22.56 -0.27 -18.08
C THR A 443 -21.14 -0.41 -18.60
N LEU A 444 -20.94 -0.41 -19.93
CA LEU A 444 -19.60 -0.41 -20.51
C LEU A 444 -18.82 0.85 -20.13
N TRP A 445 -19.48 2.02 -20.12
CA TRP A 445 -18.85 3.27 -19.67
C TRP A 445 -18.44 3.22 -18.19
N GLN A 446 -19.28 2.66 -17.31
CA GLN A 446 -18.95 2.48 -15.89
C GLN A 446 -17.72 1.58 -15.69
N ILE A 447 -17.64 0.46 -16.41
CA ILE A 447 -16.47 -0.42 -16.37
C ILE A 447 -15.21 0.28 -16.89
N GLN A 448 -15.35 1.04 -17.99
CA GLN A 448 -14.23 1.79 -18.56
C GLN A 448 -13.73 2.88 -17.59
N SER A 449 -14.63 3.58 -16.90
CA SER A 449 -14.30 4.56 -15.87
C SER A 449 -13.57 3.89 -14.70
N ALA A 450 -14.11 2.79 -14.18
CA ALA A 450 -13.48 2.03 -13.09
C ALA A 450 -12.09 1.50 -13.48
N ARG A 451 -11.89 1.13 -14.75
CA ARG A 451 -10.59 0.67 -15.27
C ARG A 451 -9.57 1.80 -15.37
N HIS A 452 -10.00 3.03 -15.65
CA HIS A 452 -9.11 4.19 -15.63
C HIS A 452 -8.60 4.46 -14.21
N GLU A 453 -9.46 4.28 -13.21
CA GLU A 453 -9.11 4.41 -11.79
C GLU A 453 -8.28 3.21 -11.29
N ARG A 454 -8.48 2.02 -11.88
CA ARG A 454 -7.89 0.74 -11.43
C ARG A 454 -7.38 -0.11 -12.62
N PRO A 455 -6.28 0.31 -13.26
CA PRO A 455 -5.82 -0.32 -14.51
C PRO A 455 -5.29 -1.75 -14.34
N THR A 456 -4.94 -2.16 -13.12
CA THR A 456 -4.36 -3.48 -12.82
C THR A 456 -5.37 -4.53 -12.39
N GLU A 457 -6.66 -4.19 -12.31
CA GLU A 457 -7.68 -5.09 -11.75
C GLU A 457 -8.22 -6.07 -12.81
N PRO A 458 -7.88 -7.37 -12.74
CA PRO A 458 -8.24 -8.34 -13.77
C PRO A 458 -9.75 -8.58 -13.89
N VAL A 459 -10.51 -8.37 -12.80
CA VAL A 459 -11.97 -8.54 -12.76
C VAL A 459 -12.68 -7.61 -13.76
N LEU A 460 -12.17 -6.39 -13.95
CA LEU A 460 -12.76 -5.42 -14.88
C LEU A 460 -12.60 -5.83 -16.35
N ASP A 461 -11.44 -6.37 -16.71
CA ASP A 461 -11.17 -6.86 -18.06
C ASP A 461 -12.01 -8.11 -18.36
N ILE A 462 -12.18 -9.00 -17.38
CA ILE A 462 -13.04 -10.19 -17.52
C ILE A 462 -14.50 -9.78 -17.72
N LEU A 463 -15.02 -8.82 -16.93
CA LEU A 463 -16.39 -8.32 -17.05
C LEU A 463 -16.66 -7.66 -18.39
N ARG A 464 -15.75 -6.81 -18.84
CA ARG A 464 -15.85 -6.19 -20.17
C ARG A 464 -15.90 -7.26 -21.27
N SER A 465 -14.99 -8.23 -21.21
CA SER A 465 -14.93 -9.32 -22.18
C SER A 465 -16.21 -10.17 -22.17
N LEU A 466 -16.83 -10.35 -21.00
CA LEU A 466 -18.09 -11.07 -20.84
C LEU A 466 -19.25 -10.28 -21.45
N LEU A 467 -19.31 -8.97 -21.23
CA LEU A 467 -20.28 -8.06 -21.86
C LEU A 467 -20.16 -8.04 -23.39
N GLU A 468 -18.95 -7.88 -23.93
CA GLU A 468 -18.74 -7.87 -25.38
C GLU A 468 -19.19 -9.19 -26.05
N THR A 469 -19.01 -10.33 -25.37
CA THR A 469 -19.46 -11.65 -25.87
C THR A 469 -20.97 -11.79 -25.83
N GLU A 470 -21.59 -11.27 -24.78
CA GLU A 470 -23.03 -11.27 -24.61
C GLU A 470 -23.71 -10.38 -25.67
N GLU A 471 -23.13 -9.23 -25.98
CA GLU A 471 -23.60 -8.38 -27.07
C GLU A 471 -23.53 -9.12 -28.41
N ALA A 472 -22.40 -9.78 -28.70
CA ALA A 472 -22.24 -10.58 -29.91
C ALA A 472 -23.28 -11.70 -30.00
N TRP A 473 -23.61 -12.36 -28.87
CA TRP A 473 -24.70 -13.34 -28.82
C TRP A 473 -26.05 -12.71 -29.15
N ARG A 474 -26.43 -11.59 -28.52
CA ARG A 474 -27.71 -10.90 -28.78
C ARG A 474 -27.81 -10.46 -30.24
N GLN A 475 -26.74 -9.92 -30.80
CA GLN A 475 -26.68 -9.54 -32.23
C GLN A 475 -26.84 -10.76 -33.14
N SER A 476 -26.33 -11.92 -32.75
CA SER A 476 -26.48 -13.16 -33.52
C SER A 476 -27.94 -13.65 -33.64
N GLN A 477 -28.80 -13.27 -32.68
CA GLN A 477 -30.23 -13.61 -32.64
C GLN A 477 -31.11 -12.59 -33.37
N LYS A 478 -30.76 -11.30 -33.34
CA LYS A 478 -31.58 -10.20 -33.90
C LYS A 478 -31.51 -10.05 -35.43
N ARG A 479 -30.58 -10.72 -36.11
CA ARG A 479 -30.44 -10.64 -37.58
C ARG A 479 -31.66 -11.29 -38.26
N ARG A 480 -32.12 -10.72 -39.39
CA ARG A 480 -33.22 -11.27 -40.22
C ARG A 480 -33.03 -12.76 -40.54
N ASN A 481 -31.77 -13.18 -40.68
CA ASN A 481 -31.37 -14.59 -40.63
C ASN A 481 -30.52 -14.79 -39.37
N PRO A 482 -31.00 -15.54 -38.35
CA PRO A 482 -30.20 -15.82 -37.17
C PRO A 482 -28.89 -16.51 -37.58
N SER A 483 -27.83 -16.20 -36.85
CA SER A 483 -26.50 -16.73 -37.18
C SER A 483 -26.49 -18.27 -37.12
N PRO A 484 -25.60 -18.94 -37.88
CA PRO A 484 -25.50 -20.39 -37.85
C PRO A 484 -25.33 -20.89 -36.40
N PRO A 485 -25.99 -22.00 -36.01
CA PRO A 485 -25.89 -22.55 -34.67
C PRO A 485 -24.45 -22.74 -34.18
N GLN A 486 -23.51 -23.07 -35.07
CA GLN A 486 -22.07 -23.18 -34.75
C GLN A 486 -21.48 -21.89 -34.16
N GLN A 487 -21.83 -20.73 -34.72
CA GLN A 487 -21.37 -19.45 -34.19
C GLN A 487 -21.96 -19.18 -32.80
N GLN A 488 -23.22 -19.57 -32.59
CA GLN A 488 -23.90 -19.45 -31.30
C GLN A 488 -23.23 -20.37 -30.26
N ILE A 489 -22.99 -21.64 -30.59
CA ILE A 489 -22.28 -22.60 -29.72
C ILE A 489 -20.94 -22.02 -29.22
N SER A 490 -20.14 -21.45 -30.13
CA SER A 490 -18.85 -20.83 -29.78
C SER A 490 -19.01 -19.67 -28.81
N LEU A 491 -19.97 -18.77 -29.05
CA LEU A 491 -20.23 -17.61 -28.18
C LEU A 491 -20.71 -18.05 -26.79
N LEU A 492 -21.59 -19.04 -26.72
CA LEU A 492 -22.08 -19.55 -25.44
C LEU A 492 -20.95 -20.22 -24.64
N LYS A 493 -20.09 -21.03 -25.29
CA LYS A 493 -18.89 -21.61 -24.65
C LYS A 493 -17.98 -20.52 -24.08
N GLN A 494 -17.77 -19.43 -24.81
CA GLN A 494 -16.99 -18.29 -24.35
C GLN A 494 -17.63 -17.62 -23.12
N LEU A 495 -18.96 -17.46 -23.09
CA LEU A 495 -19.68 -16.89 -21.94
C LEU A 495 -19.48 -17.74 -20.67
N TYR A 496 -19.65 -19.06 -20.74
CA TYR A 496 -19.38 -19.96 -19.60
C TYR A 496 -17.92 -19.87 -19.14
N GLY A 497 -16.97 -19.91 -20.08
CA GLY A 497 -15.54 -19.82 -19.75
C GLY A 497 -15.16 -18.50 -19.08
N LYS A 498 -15.73 -17.37 -19.53
CA LYS A 498 -15.50 -16.04 -18.95
C LYS A 498 -16.18 -15.90 -17.58
N LEU A 499 -17.38 -16.45 -17.41
CA LEU A 499 -18.08 -16.46 -16.13
C LEU A 499 -17.31 -17.27 -15.08
N LYS A 500 -16.76 -18.43 -15.46
CA LYS A 500 -15.90 -19.23 -14.58
C LYS A 500 -14.64 -18.48 -14.17
N LYS A 501 -13.96 -17.84 -15.12
CA LYS A 501 -12.79 -16.99 -14.81
C LYS A 501 -13.14 -15.85 -13.86
N LEU A 502 -14.32 -15.24 -14.03
CA LEU A 502 -14.80 -14.18 -13.13
C LEU A 502 -14.99 -14.73 -11.71
N GLN A 503 -15.63 -15.89 -11.57
CA GLN A 503 -15.80 -16.56 -10.28
C GLN A 503 -14.45 -16.83 -9.60
N ASP A 504 -13.48 -17.38 -10.34
CA ASP A 504 -12.15 -17.72 -9.82
C ASP A 504 -11.38 -16.49 -9.27
N HIS A 505 -11.67 -15.28 -9.77
CA HIS A 505 -11.01 -14.03 -9.33
C HIS A 505 -11.77 -13.29 -8.22
N LEU A 506 -13.00 -13.71 -7.90
CA LEU A 506 -13.77 -13.13 -6.80
C LEU A 506 -13.41 -13.81 -5.46
N PRO A 507 -13.29 -13.07 -4.35
CA PRO A 507 -13.12 -13.65 -3.01
C PRO A 507 -14.18 -14.70 -2.67
N GLU A 508 -13.84 -15.76 -1.92
CA GLU A 508 -14.76 -16.88 -1.62
C GLU A 508 -16.08 -16.43 -0.97
N LYS A 509 -16.03 -15.38 -0.15
CA LYS A 509 -17.23 -14.75 0.44
C LYS A 509 -18.09 -14.10 -0.65
N GLU A 510 -17.50 -13.39 -1.60
CA GLU A 510 -18.20 -12.77 -2.75
C GLU A 510 -18.81 -13.84 -3.67
N GLN A 511 -18.07 -14.92 -3.97
CA GLN A 511 -18.56 -16.04 -4.78
C GLN A 511 -19.85 -16.67 -4.22
N LYS A 512 -19.96 -16.78 -2.89
CA LYS A 512 -21.14 -17.35 -2.21
C LYS A 512 -22.31 -16.38 -2.09
N THR A 513 -22.04 -15.07 -2.10
CA THR A 513 -23.03 -14.02 -1.77
C THR A 513 -23.62 -13.34 -3.01
N LEU A 514 -22.94 -13.38 -4.15
CA LEU A 514 -23.44 -12.80 -5.40
C LEU A 514 -24.54 -13.68 -6.01
N GLU A 515 -25.78 -13.53 -5.52
CA GLU A 515 -26.99 -14.12 -6.11
C GLU A 515 -27.07 -13.86 -7.63
N THR A 516 -26.60 -12.70 -8.07
CA THR A 516 -26.52 -12.28 -9.48
C THR A 516 -25.65 -13.19 -10.35
N VAL A 517 -24.58 -13.80 -9.81
CA VAL A 517 -23.75 -14.76 -10.56
C VAL A 517 -24.55 -16.06 -10.79
N ARG A 518 -25.34 -16.50 -9.81
CA ARG A 518 -26.20 -17.67 -9.94
C ARG A 518 -27.35 -17.41 -10.90
N ASP A 519 -27.93 -16.21 -10.87
CA ASP A 519 -28.98 -15.81 -11.80
C ASP A 519 -28.46 -15.75 -13.24
N PHE A 520 -27.26 -15.20 -13.46
CA PHE A 520 -26.64 -15.19 -14.78
C PHE A 520 -26.24 -16.60 -15.25
N GLN A 521 -25.76 -17.47 -14.36
CA GLN A 521 -25.54 -18.88 -14.68
C GLN A 521 -26.83 -19.57 -15.15
N LYS A 522 -27.93 -19.38 -14.41
CA LYS A 522 -29.26 -19.89 -14.78
C LYS A 522 -29.75 -19.33 -16.11
N TYR A 523 -29.45 -18.06 -16.39
CA TYR A 523 -29.74 -17.42 -17.67
C TYR A 523 -28.97 -18.08 -18.84
N LEU A 524 -27.67 -18.36 -18.66
CA LEU A 524 -26.89 -19.10 -19.65
C LEU A 524 -27.41 -20.53 -19.85
N ASP A 525 -27.84 -21.20 -18.79
CA ASP A 525 -28.41 -22.55 -18.86
C ASP A 525 -29.72 -22.58 -19.66
N ASN A 526 -30.58 -21.58 -19.50
CA ASN A 526 -31.80 -21.44 -20.30
C ASN A 526 -31.47 -21.27 -21.80
N ARG A 527 -30.47 -20.44 -22.12
CA ARG A 527 -30.02 -20.26 -23.51
C ARG A 527 -29.41 -21.50 -24.11
N ARG A 528 -28.65 -22.26 -23.32
CA ARG A 528 -28.13 -23.56 -23.72
C ARG A 528 -29.29 -24.49 -24.09
N LYS A 529 -30.34 -24.54 -23.26
CA LYS A 529 -31.56 -25.31 -23.53
C LYS A 529 -32.24 -24.86 -24.83
N ASP A 530 -32.41 -23.56 -25.06
CA ASP A 530 -33.04 -23.05 -26.28
C ASP A 530 -32.23 -23.37 -27.54
N LEU A 531 -30.90 -23.18 -27.47
CA LEU A 531 -29.99 -23.51 -28.55
C LEU A 531 -30.04 -25.02 -28.86
N ARG A 532 -30.04 -25.86 -27.82
CA ARG A 532 -30.18 -27.32 -27.98
C ARG A 532 -31.46 -27.68 -28.72
N ASN A 533 -32.61 -27.14 -28.30
CA ASN A 533 -33.90 -27.43 -28.96
C ASN A 533 -33.86 -27.09 -30.47
N ARG A 534 -33.28 -25.93 -30.83
CA ARG A 534 -33.11 -25.52 -32.23
C ARG A 534 -32.17 -26.43 -33.02
N ILE A 535 -31.13 -26.94 -32.38
CA ILE A 535 -30.15 -27.84 -32.99
C ILE A 535 -30.77 -29.21 -33.29
N VAL A 536 -31.67 -29.68 -32.42
CA VAL A 536 -32.37 -30.97 -32.57
C VAL A 536 -33.39 -30.93 -33.71
N GLU A 537 -33.95 -29.76 -34.02
CA GLU A 537 -34.90 -29.57 -35.13
C GLU A 537 -34.23 -29.62 -36.52
N ILE A 538 -32.90 -29.58 -36.61
CA ILE A 538 -32.18 -29.66 -37.88
C ILE A 538 -32.19 -31.12 -38.35
N PRO A 539 -32.72 -31.43 -39.55
CA PRO A 539 -32.75 -32.79 -40.06
C PRO A 539 -31.33 -33.33 -40.33
N LEU A 540 -31.18 -34.65 -40.21
CA LEU A 540 -29.99 -35.34 -40.69
C LEU A 540 -29.98 -35.37 -42.22
N PRO A 541 -28.80 -35.29 -42.87
CA PRO A 541 -27.44 -35.31 -42.28
C PRO A 541 -26.88 -33.92 -41.92
N ASP A 542 -27.56 -32.83 -42.30
CA ASP A 542 -27.05 -31.45 -42.20
C ASP A 542 -26.75 -30.99 -40.76
N SER A 543 -27.39 -31.62 -39.77
CA SER A 543 -27.22 -31.31 -38.35
C SER A 543 -25.93 -31.87 -37.73
N LEU A 544 -25.29 -32.86 -38.36
CA LEU A 544 -24.18 -33.60 -37.76
C LEU A 544 -22.97 -32.73 -37.38
N PRO A 545 -22.48 -31.81 -38.24
CA PRO A 545 -21.37 -30.91 -37.86
C PRO A 545 -21.75 -29.93 -36.74
N VAL A 546 -23.04 -29.64 -36.57
CA VAL A 546 -23.55 -28.78 -35.49
C VAL A 546 -23.61 -29.57 -34.18
N TRP A 547 -24.02 -30.84 -34.24
CA TRP A 547 -24.06 -31.74 -33.09
C TRP A 547 -22.66 -32.04 -32.54
N GLU A 548 -21.68 -32.25 -33.44
CA GLU A 548 -20.25 -32.38 -33.10
C GLU A 548 -19.74 -31.16 -32.35
N ALA A 549 -19.94 -29.97 -32.93
CA ALA A 549 -19.52 -28.71 -32.30
C ALA A 549 -20.18 -28.50 -30.93
N TYR A 550 -21.46 -28.86 -30.79
CA TYR A 550 -22.19 -28.73 -29.52
C TYR A 550 -21.63 -29.67 -28.46
N ARG A 551 -21.44 -30.96 -28.78
CA ARG A 551 -20.89 -31.96 -27.85
C ARG A 551 -19.47 -31.61 -27.40
N GLN A 552 -18.64 -31.10 -28.30
CA GLN A 552 -17.29 -30.64 -27.96
C GLN A 552 -17.30 -29.37 -27.08
N ALA A 553 -18.34 -28.54 -27.19
CA ALA A 553 -18.51 -27.36 -26.35
C ALA A 553 -19.08 -27.71 -24.96
N PHE A 554 -19.98 -28.69 -24.89
CA PHE A 554 -20.73 -29.07 -23.69
C PHE A 554 -20.76 -30.61 -23.49
N PRO A 555 -19.62 -31.23 -23.12
CA PRO A 555 -19.51 -32.68 -23.01
C PRO A 555 -20.39 -33.27 -21.91
N ASP A 556 -20.75 -32.46 -20.90
CA ASP A 556 -21.53 -32.90 -19.74
C ASP A 556 -23.06 -32.72 -19.91
N ASP A 557 -23.55 -32.26 -21.06
CA ASP A 557 -24.99 -32.11 -21.31
C ASP A 557 -25.65 -33.47 -21.61
N THR A 558 -26.19 -34.09 -20.56
CA THR A 558 -26.84 -35.42 -20.64
C THR A 558 -28.07 -35.43 -21.53
N MET A 559 -28.86 -34.34 -21.56
CA MET A 559 -30.06 -34.30 -22.39
C MET A 559 -29.74 -34.32 -23.89
N MET A 560 -28.66 -33.65 -24.31
CA MET A 560 -28.22 -33.75 -25.72
C MET A 560 -27.73 -35.17 -26.03
N ARG A 561 -27.05 -35.83 -25.09
CA ARG A 561 -26.64 -37.23 -25.24
C ARG A 561 -27.85 -38.15 -25.42
N ASP A 562 -28.90 -37.96 -24.62
CA ASP A 562 -30.13 -38.75 -24.69
C ASP A 562 -30.86 -38.55 -26.03
N GLU A 563 -30.93 -37.32 -26.53
CA GLU A 563 -31.55 -37.04 -27.84
C GLU A 563 -30.73 -37.64 -29.00
N LEU A 564 -29.40 -37.57 -28.93
CA LEU A 564 -28.51 -38.24 -29.89
C LEU A 564 -28.67 -39.77 -29.83
N ASN A 565 -28.76 -40.36 -28.65
CA ASN A 565 -29.04 -41.80 -28.48
C ASN A 565 -30.36 -42.20 -29.14
N LYS A 566 -31.40 -41.38 -28.95
CA LYS A 566 -32.71 -41.59 -29.57
C LYS A 566 -32.60 -41.52 -31.10
N LYS A 567 -31.93 -40.50 -31.64
CA LYS A 567 -31.70 -40.36 -33.09
C LYS A 567 -30.86 -41.51 -33.67
N LEU A 568 -29.85 -41.97 -32.93
CA LEU A 568 -29.06 -43.15 -33.30
C LEU A 568 -29.96 -44.38 -33.41
N SER A 569 -30.83 -44.59 -32.42
CA SER A 569 -31.73 -45.74 -32.37
C SER A 569 -32.77 -45.69 -33.48
N GLU A 570 -33.35 -44.52 -33.75
CA GLU A 570 -34.27 -44.28 -34.87
C GLU A 570 -33.61 -44.62 -36.21
N LEU A 571 -32.38 -44.14 -36.43
CA LEU A 571 -31.61 -44.39 -37.65
C LEU A 571 -31.23 -45.87 -37.81
N GLN A 572 -30.82 -46.54 -36.73
CA GLN A 572 -30.52 -47.97 -36.75
C GLN A 572 -31.75 -48.79 -37.11
N GLU A 573 -32.92 -48.43 -36.57
CA GLU A 573 -34.17 -49.12 -36.85
C GLU A 573 -34.64 -48.87 -38.29
N GLU A 574 -34.54 -47.63 -38.78
CA GLU A 574 -34.85 -47.27 -40.16
C GLU A 574 -33.95 -48.04 -41.15
N LEU A 575 -32.65 -48.13 -40.87
CA LEU A 575 -31.70 -48.90 -41.67
C LEU A 575 -32.02 -50.40 -41.64
N ARG A 576 -32.35 -50.98 -40.48
CA ARG A 576 -32.73 -52.40 -40.37
C ARG A 576 -34.00 -52.72 -41.15
N GLN A 577 -35.02 -51.87 -41.06
CA GLN A 577 -36.28 -52.06 -41.77
C GLN A 577 -36.13 -51.85 -43.28
N SER A 578 -35.20 -50.98 -43.69
CA SER A 578 -34.94 -50.68 -45.10
C SER A 578 -33.99 -51.66 -45.77
N LEU A 579 -33.21 -52.43 -45.00
CA LEU A 579 -32.42 -53.54 -45.50
C LEU A 579 -33.38 -54.66 -45.94
N PRO A 580 -33.50 -54.96 -47.24
CA PRO A 580 -34.52 -55.91 -47.69
C PRO A 580 -34.16 -57.33 -47.22
N ASP A 581 -35.18 -58.13 -46.91
CA ASP A 581 -34.97 -59.53 -46.53
C ASP A 581 -34.92 -60.45 -47.76
N GLY A 582 -33.88 -61.28 -47.83
CA GLY A 582 -33.72 -62.33 -48.86
C GLY A 582 -32.88 -61.94 -50.08
N LYS A 583 -32.37 -62.96 -50.78
CA LYS A 583 -31.55 -62.77 -51.99
C LYS A 583 -32.46 -62.43 -53.19
N PRO A 584 -32.16 -61.39 -53.99
CA PRO A 584 -32.93 -61.08 -55.19
C PRO A 584 -32.86 -62.25 -56.18
N THR A 585 -34.03 -62.69 -56.64
CA THR A 585 -34.19 -63.85 -57.55
C THR A 585 -34.52 -63.43 -58.99
N THR A 586 -34.91 -62.18 -59.22
CA THR A 586 -35.21 -61.63 -60.54
C THR A 586 -34.23 -60.50 -60.90
N PRO A 587 -34.01 -60.24 -62.20
CA PRO A 587 -33.19 -59.11 -62.64
C PRO A 587 -33.68 -57.77 -62.06
N LEU A 588 -34.99 -57.50 -62.13
CA LEU A 588 -35.57 -56.25 -61.60
C LEU A 588 -35.33 -56.10 -60.09
N ALA A 589 -35.56 -57.16 -59.30
CA ALA A 589 -35.32 -57.14 -57.86
C ALA A 589 -33.84 -56.93 -57.51
N LEU A 590 -32.91 -57.36 -58.38
CA LEU A 590 -31.47 -57.17 -58.19
C LEU A 590 -31.06 -55.71 -58.43
N GLN A 591 -31.63 -55.05 -59.45
CA GLN A 591 -31.42 -53.62 -59.68
C GLN A 591 -31.99 -52.78 -58.54
N GLU A 592 -33.24 -53.06 -58.14
CA GLU A 592 -33.90 -52.37 -57.01
C GLU A 592 -33.09 -52.54 -55.72
N ARG A 593 -32.51 -53.73 -55.47
CA ARG A 593 -31.64 -53.99 -54.31
C ARG A 593 -30.40 -53.09 -54.31
N VAL A 594 -29.71 -52.96 -55.44
CA VAL A 594 -28.51 -52.11 -55.56
C VAL A 594 -28.86 -50.64 -55.34
N GLU A 595 -29.99 -50.18 -55.88
CA GLU A 595 -30.45 -48.80 -55.71
C GLU A 595 -30.81 -48.48 -54.25
N VAL A 596 -31.48 -49.41 -53.56
CA VAL A 596 -31.79 -49.28 -52.13
C VAL A 596 -30.50 -49.21 -51.31
N LEU A 597 -29.59 -50.19 -51.46
CA LEU A 597 -28.35 -50.23 -50.68
C LEU A 597 -27.47 -48.98 -50.90
N ARG A 598 -27.40 -48.45 -52.13
CA ARG A 598 -26.70 -47.18 -52.41
C ARG A 598 -27.32 -45.98 -51.70
N ARG A 599 -28.64 -45.97 -51.48
CA ARG A 599 -29.31 -44.93 -50.69
C ARG A 599 -29.06 -45.08 -49.19
N LEU A 600 -28.88 -46.31 -48.70
CA LEU A 600 -28.62 -46.59 -47.28
C LEU A 600 -27.17 -46.31 -46.86
N HIS A 601 -26.21 -46.39 -47.78
CA HIS A 601 -24.79 -46.19 -47.45
C HIS A 601 -24.48 -44.83 -46.77
N PRO A 602 -24.90 -43.66 -47.30
CA PRO A 602 -24.68 -42.37 -46.62
C PRO A 602 -25.36 -42.25 -45.25
N GLN A 603 -26.48 -42.96 -45.06
CA GLN A 603 -27.17 -43.03 -43.77
C GLN A 603 -26.37 -43.84 -42.75
N ALA A 604 -25.73 -44.94 -43.17
CA ALA A 604 -24.83 -45.72 -42.33
C ALA A 604 -23.57 -44.93 -41.94
N GLU A 605 -22.98 -44.16 -42.85
CA GLU A 605 -21.84 -43.27 -42.54
C GLU A 605 -22.23 -42.20 -41.50
N THR A 606 -23.42 -41.62 -41.67
CA THR A 606 -24.01 -40.69 -40.69
C THR A 606 -24.19 -41.37 -39.33
N GLY A 607 -24.64 -42.63 -39.33
CA GLY A 607 -24.85 -43.45 -38.15
C GLY A 607 -23.57 -43.74 -37.37
N ILE A 608 -22.47 -44.09 -38.05
CA ILE A 608 -21.17 -44.29 -37.39
C ILE A 608 -20.72 -43.02 -36.66
N ARG A 609 -20.71 -41.88 -37.34
CA ARG A 609 -20.28 -40.61 -36.74
C ARG A 609 -21.15 -40.23 -35.54
N LEU A 610 -22.44 -40.52 -35.61
CA LEU A 610 -23.39 -40.28 -34.52
C LEU A 610 -23.15 -41.23 -33.34
N ALA A 611 -22.78 -42.49 -33.60
CA ALA A 611 -22.38 -43.46 -32.59
C ALA A 611 -21.07 -43.07 -31.90
N GLU A 612 -20.08 -42.61 -32.66
CA GLU A 612 -18.80 -42.08 -32.15
C GLU A 612 -19.03 -40.89 -31.21
N LEU A 613 -19.93 -39.96 -31.58
CA LEU A 613 -20.26 -38.78 -30.77
C LEU A 613 -20.83 -39.06 -29.38
N ILE A 614 -21.44 -40.22 -29.20
CA ILE A 614 -22.05 -40.65 -27.94
C ILE A 614 -21.35 -41.86 -27.31
N GLU A 615 -20.22 -42.26 -27.89
CA GLU A 615 -19.36 -43.37 -27.46
C GLU A 615 -20.08 -44.72 -27.44
N GLN A 616 -20.91 -44.98 -28.45
CA GLN A 616 -21.62 -46.25 -28.62
C GLN A 616 -21.08 -47.05 -29.80
N PRO A 617 -21.09 -48.41 -29.73
CA PRO A 617 -20.72 -49.24 -30.87
C PRO A 617 -21.77 -49.16 -31.98
N TRP A 618 -21.32 -49.07 -33.23
CA TRP A 618 -22.19 -49.21 -34.41
C TRP A 618 -22.36 -50.71 -34.76
N PRO A 619 -23.58 -51.19 -35.04
CA PRO A 619 -23.80 -52.60 -35.35
C PRO A 619 -23.05 -53.05 -36.62
N GLU A 620 -22.33 -54.18 -36.54
CA GLU A 620 -21.52 -54.71 -37.66
C GLU A 620 -22.34 -54.95 -38.94
N ALA A 621 -23.58 -55.40 -38.78
CA ALA A 621 -24.51 -55.63 -39.89
C ALA A 621 -24.95 -54.33 -40.62
N LEU A 622 -24.78 -53.17 -39.98
CA LEU A 622 -25.12 -51.86 -40.54
C LEU A 622 -23.88 -51.06 -40.93
N MET A 623 -22.68 -51.64 -40.87
CA MET A 623 -21.45 -50.93 -41.24
C MET A 623 -21.52 -50.52 -42.72
N PRO A 624 -21.11 -49.28 -43.08
CA PRO A 624 -21.02 -48.82 -44.46
C PRO A 624 -20.25 -49.82 -45.34
N GLU A 625 -19.16 -50.40 -44.83
CA GLU A 625 -18.35 -51.40 -45.53
C GLU A 625 -19.12 -52.70 -45.80
N THR A 626 -19.98 -53.11 -44.87
CA THR A 626 -20.86 -54.28 -45.06
C THR A 626 -21.90 -54.00 -46.15
N ILE A 627 -22.49 -52.81 -46.13
CA ILE A 627 -23.46 -52.36 -47.14
C ILE A 627 -22.79 -52.20 -48.51
N GLU A 628 -21.60 -51.60 -48.57
CA GLU A 628 -20.81 -51.40 -49.78
C GLU A 628 -20.43 -52.74 -50.42
N LYS A 629 -20.01 -53.71 -49.61
CA LYS A 629 -19.73 -55.07 -50.08
C LYS A 629 -20.95 -55.74 -50.70
N GLU A 630 -22.15 -55.57 -50.10
CA GLU A 630 -23.40 -56.05 -50.71
C GLU A 630 -23.73 -55.30 -52.01
N VAL A 631 -23.54 -53.98 -52.05
CA VAL A 631 -23.72 -53.17 -53.26
C VAL A 631 -22.85 -53.73 -54.39
N ASP A 632 -21.58 -53.99 -54.12
CA ASP A 632 -20.63 -54.50 -55.11
C ASP A 632 -20.99 -55.91 -55.59
N GLU A 633 -21.32 -56.82 -54.66
CA GLU A 633 -21.75 -58.19 -55.00
C GLU A 633 -22.98 -58.19 -55.91
N TYR A 634 -24.01 -57.41 -55.55
CA TYR A 634 -25.25 -57.37 -56.32
C TYR A 634 -25.11 -56.55 -57.62
N ALA A 635 -24.30 -55.49 -57.62
CA ALA A 635 -24.02 -54.72 -58.83
C ALA A 635 -23.25 -55.53 -59.87
N GLU A 636 -22.27 -56.35 -59.45
CA GLU A 636 -21.55 -57.24 -60.34
C GLU A 636 -22.46 -58.33 -60.91
N ARG A 637 -23.30 -58.93 -60.05
CA ARG A 637 -24.31 -59.90 -60.48
C ARG A 637 -25.33 -59.27 -61.45
N TRP A 638 -25.69 -58.00 -61.25
CA TRP A 638 -26.57 -57.26 -62.15
C TRP A 638 -25.92 -57.02 -63.52
N ARG A 639 -24.64 -56.63 -63.56
CA ARG A 639 -23.90 -56.48 -64.83
C ARG A 639 -23.89 -57.78 -65.63
N GLN A 640 -23.68 -58.92 -64.97
CA GLN A 640 -23.70 -60.23 -65.62
C GLN A 640 -25.08 -60.61 -66.17
N VAL A 641 -26.15 -60.30 -65.43
CA VAL A 641 -27.53 -60.53 -65.86
C VAL A 641 -27.92 -59.58 -67.01
N ALA A 642 -27.60 -58.30 -66.91
CA ALA A 642 -27.85 -57.30 -67.95
C ALA A 642 -27.13 -57.65 -69.25
N TYR A 643 -25.86 -58.07 -69.18
CA TYR A 643 -25.10 -58.55 -70.33
C TYR A 643 -25.75 -59.76 -71.02
N CYS A 644 -26.30 -60.70 -70.23
CA CYS A 644 -27.03 -61.84 -70.79
C CYS A 644 -28.37 -61.41 -71.42
N LEU A 645 -29.09 -60.47 -70.81
CA LEU A 645 -30.37 -59.94 -71.31
C LEU A 645 -30.22 -59.06 -72.57
N GLU A 646 -29.09 -58.37 -72.76
CA GLU A 646 -28.81 -57.60 -73.99
C GLU A 646 -28.43 -58.49 -75.19
N ARG A 647 -27.97 -59.72 -74.93
CA ARG A 647 -27.44 -60.63 -75.96
C ARG A 647 -28.50 -61.62 -76.47
N TYR A 648 -29.60 -61.79 -75.75
CA TYR A 648 -30.80 -62.56 -76.11
C TYR A 648 -31.90 -61.60 -76.57
#